data_AF-A0AB34JCK2-F1
#
_entry.id   AF-A0AB34JCK2-F1
#
_cell.length_a   1.000
_cell.length_b   1.000
_cell.length_c   1.000
_cell.angle_alpha   90.00
_cell.angle_beta   90.00
_cell.angle_gamma   90.00
#
_symmetry.space_group_name_H-M   'P 1'
#
loop_
_entity.id
_entity.type
_entity.pdbx_description
1 polymer ?
#
loop_
_entity_poly.entity_id
_entity_poly.type
_entity_poly.pdbx_seq_one_letter_code
_entity_poly.pdbx_strand_id
1 'polypeptide(L)'
;MRFGRALREAQVPQWRSFYCDYDRLQQLIERCAVTRAADQPKPPPAASESEGALTPPPINAPLTSPARALTPVCQADVDFVADLSAQVDRVEDFYRKELRELSERAAVLLEQARRLLARREAFLTTEEGEAAAAAEAGGAPAERDGEPVAAADAVAPAADGAAAEGVRTGKLFTSKLIRSSMRAAFVELYRTGRLLETFCIFNSTAFFKILKKWRKRCPGPAAAPIEAQLGGVEAQLTSGLAHAAPLQRLLGALEQAFAETFCAASPRPLETARAQLLVRQHEPVVGDLSAFVLGWRVGVALLLMLWLLWDLSIDARLRPSSDHCVTGEGYGNQTGGGGTPYSLWDDPALQVYQLAGAMIFAYWCLGIVAWRLHLARINTSFLLEISSSATARPRDIFSAAAWLTTVHHADFFGASSLHKVNRALPLLLFLSCAAALVLPWRSRRRMWAMLWQVVSGRARFVHTFYADWFTSLVKVFASAAQATCYYASGEGFDECAQMRTGRCHTSSVMNIGVLPAISSLPLLLRLVQCLRRYGETRQRFPHLANAWKYCFALVIVVLGSTHNQWKKLGGDNSDAVAFAWIVSYIVSTLYTFSWDIGVDWELQHRLRGRRMVWINRWPYCVALVLDFFLRFVWTLTLAPGTTPFGSFVDTTLSPMLAYLEIGRRSLWSLIRLEREHLTNSASYSVVPLHFDNSTDHPTAPEPAEPKSSSAYTRIWRCTTKPGLVGVALEIGGFLVVVMVCYVISFVTASPHS
;
A
#
# COMPACT_ATOMS: atom_id res chain seq x y z
N MET A 1 45.29 11.63 0.32
CA MET A 1 44.12 12.52 0.50
C MET A 1 43.01 12.35 -0.55
N ARG A 2 43.29 12.16 -1.86
CA ARG A 2 42.22 12.13 -2.89
C ARG A 2 41.24 10.92 -2.82
N PHE A 3 41.71 9.72 -2.48
CA PHE A 3 40.84 8.53 -2.50
C PHE A 3 39.83 8.47 -1.34
N GLY A 4 40.19 8.90 -0.13
CA GLY A 4 39.23 8.90 1.00
C GLY A 4 38.03 9.81 0.74
N ARG A 5 38.25 10.95 0.07
CA ARG A 5 37.17 11.83 -0.41
C ARG A 5 36.32 11.15 -1.49
N ALA A 6 36.95 10.56 -2.51
CA ALA A 6 36.25 9.83 -3.56
C ALA A 6 35.42 8.66 -3.03
N LEU A 7 35.92 7.94 -2.01
CA LEU A 7 35.18 6.86 -1.35
C LEU A 7 33.92 7.40 -0.66
N ARG A 8 34.02 8.51 0.09
CA ARG A 8 32.86 9.15 0.75
C ARG A 8 31.82 9.67 -0.24
N GLU A 9 32.26 10.22 -1.35
CA GLU A 9 31.36 10.73 -2.40
C GLU A 9 30.65 9.59 -3.16
N ALA A 10 31.31 8.45 -3.33
CA ALA A 10 30.75 7.27 -4.01
C ALA A 10 29.93 6.35 -3.09
N GLN A 11 29.86 6.64 -1.79
CA GLN A 11 29.10 5.83 -0.85
C GLN A 11 27.59 5.92 -1.13
N VAL A 12 26.96 4.76 -1.31
CA VAL A 12 25.51 4.65 -1.30
C VAL A 12 25.01 5.05 0.10
N PRO A 13 24.11 6.05 0.24
CA PRO A 13 23.70 6.57 1.54
C PRO A 13 23.21 5.49 2.53
N GLN A 14 22.53 4.46 2.01
CA GLN A 14 21.97 3.36 2.78
C GLN A 14 23.00 2.35 3.27
N TRP A 15 24.16 2.26 2.60
CA TRP A 15 25.18 1.25 2.89
C TRP A 15 26.40 1.83 3.59
N ARG A 16 26.37 3.12 3.98
CA ARG A 16 27.52 3.84 4.56
C ARG A 16 28.20 3.09 5.70
N SER A 17 27.42 2.47 6.59
CA SER A 17 27.94 1.69 7.74
C SER A 17 28.70 0.43 7.35
N PHE A 18 28.47 -0.10 6.14
CA PHE A 18 29.08 -1.32 5.64
C PHE A 18 30.32 -1.07 4.77
N TYR A 19 30.64 0.19 4.44
CA TYR A 19 31.89 0.50 3.74
C TYR A 19 33.11 0.38 4.66
N CYS A 20 34.28 0.22 4.06
CA CYS A 20 35.58 0.30 4.71
C CYS A 20 35.75 1.66 5.40
N ASP A 21 36.09 1.64 6.69
CA ASP A 21 36.49 2.81 7.46
C ASP A 21 37.96 3.12 7.17
N TYR A 22 38.14 3.75 6.01
CA TYR A 22 39.44 4.05 5.43
C TYR A 22 40.24 5.05 6.26
N ASP A 23 39.58 5.90 7.05
CA ASP A 23 40.26 6.91 7.88
C ASP A 23 40.77 6.27 9.18
N ARG A 24 39.99 5.38 9.82
CA ARG A 24 40.44 4.62 10.99
C ARG A 24 41.64 3.74 10.69
N LEU A 25 41.64 3.03 9.56
CA LEU A 25 42.78 2.20 9.15
C LEU A 25 44.04 3.03 8.90
N GLN A 26 43.91 4.29 8.45
CA GLN A 26 45.06 5.18 8.30
C GLN A 26 45.65 5.59 9.65
N GLN A 27 44.81 5.92 10.62
CA GLN A 27 45.26 6.26 11.96
C GLN A 27 45.99 5.09 12.62
N LEU A 28 45.52 3.86 12.42
CA LEU A 28 46.20 2.65 12.90
C LEU A 28 47.57 2.47 12.23
N ILE A 29 47.69 2.71 10.91
CA ILE A 29 48.99 2.69 10.22
C ILE A 29 49.96 3.73 10.80
N GLU A 30 49.47 4.94 11.10
CA GLU A 30 50.31 5.99 11.70
C GLU A 30 50.80 5.59 13.09
N ARG A 31 49.94 4.97 13.91
CA ARG A 31 50.34 4.41 15.21
C ARG A 31 51.40 3.33 15.07
N CYS A 32 51.21 2.38 14.15
CA CYS A 32 52.21 1.34 13.85
C CYS A 32 53.57 1.96 13.51
N ALA A 33 53.57 2.98 12.65
CA ALA A 33 54.79 3.66 12.22
C ALA A 33 55.51 4.39 13.37
N VAL A 34 54.76 5.06 14.26
CA VAL A 34 55.32 5.76 15.42
C VAL A 34 55.90 4.77 16.44
N THR A 35 55.18 3.70 16.77
CA THR A 35 55.65 2.69 17.73
C THR A 35 56.92 2.00 17.22
N ARG A 36 56.96 1.65 15.92
CA ARG A 36 58.15 1.03 15.31
C ARG A 36 59.35 1.97 15.20
N ALA A 37 59.11 3.28 15.12
CA ALA A 37 60.18 4.27 15.18
C ALA A 37 60.74 4.45 16.60
N ALA A 38 59.91 4.26 17.64
CA ALA A 38 60.33 4.35 19.04
C ALA A 38 61.19 3.14 19.50
N ASP A 39 60.97 1.96 18.92
CA ASP A 39 61.71 0.73 19.24
C ASP A 39 63.11 0.62 18.56
N GLN A 40 63.52 1.62 17.76
CA GLN A 40 64.88 1.64 17.21
C GLN A 40 65.90 2.08 18.28
N PRO A 41 66.96 1.29 18.56
CA PRO A 41 67.98 1.68 19.54
C PRO A 41 68.67 2.97 19.10
N LYS A 42 68.72 3.96 19.99
CA LYS A 42 69.42 5.23 19.78
C LYS A 42 70.94 4.95 19.64
N PRO A 43 71.65 5.52 18.65
CA PRO A 43 73.08 5.29 18.53
C PRO A 43 73.82 5.80 19.78
N PRO A 44 74.88 5.12 20.24
CA PRO A 44 75.63 5.55 21.42
C PRO A 44 76.27 6.93 21.17
N PRO A 45 76.35 7.80 22.19
CA PRO A 45 77.01 9.10 22.06
C PRO A 45 78.51 8.89 21.74
N ALA A 46 79.02 9.69 20.81
CA ALA A 46 80.40 9.63 20.33
C ALA A 46 81.40 9.71 21.50
N ALA A 47 82.20 8.66 21.67
CA ALA A 47 83.32 8.66 22.58
C ALA A 47 84.43 9.57 22.03
N SER A 48 84.92 10.48 22.88
CA SER A 48 86.06 11.35 22.63
C SER A 48 87.33 10.54 22.39
N GLU A 49 88.02 10.84 21.30
CA GLU A 49 89.37 10.35 21.02
C GLU A 49 90.37 10.96 22.00
N SER A 50 91.11 10.12 22.72
CA SER A 50 92.41 10.43 23.31
C SER A 50 93.41 9.39 22.81
N GLU A 51 94.55 9.88 22.31
CA GLU A 51 95.66 9.17 21.68
C GLU A 51 96.27 8.04 22.53
N GLY A 52 96.82 7.01 21.88
CA GLY A 52 97.78 6.10 22.53
C GLY A 52 97.97 4.71 21.90
N ALA A 53 98.88 4.63 20.92
CA ALA A 53 99.87 3.57 20.64
C ALA A 53 99.54 2.03 20.62
N LEU A 54 99.89 1.44 19.47
CA LEU A 54 100.32 0.06 19.13
C LEU A 54 100.15 -1.12 20.12
N THR A 55 99.52 -2.21 19.65
CA THR A 55 100.05 -3.62 19.65
C THR A 55 99.08 -4.60 18.92
N PRO A 56 99.56 -5.69 18.26
CA PRO A 56 98.73 -6.69 17.55
C PRO A 56 98.25 -7.85 18.48
N PRO A 57 97.32 -8.73 18.03
CA PRO A 57 96.30 -9.34 18.89
C PRO A 57 96.70 -10.72 19.46
N PRO A 58 95.93 -11.26 20.43
CA PRO A 58 95.83 -12.70 20.60
C PRO A 58 94.43 -13.23 20.27
N ILE A 59 94.49 -14.35 19.56
CA ILE A 59 93.46 -15.30 19.19
C ILE A 59 93.01 -16.04 20.46
N ASN A 60 91.69 -16.01 20.75
CA ASN A 60 90.88 -17.10 21.34
C ASN A 60 89.64 -16.52 22.07
N ALA A 61 88.46 -16.62 21.44
CA ALA A 61 87.19 -16.73 22.17
C ALA A 61 86.14 -17.49 21.31
N PRO A 62 85.30 -18.35 21.91
CA PRO A 62 84.56 -19.38 21.18
C PRO A 62 83.33 -18.85 20.44
N LEU A 63 82.99 -19.53 19.35
CA LEU A 63 81.71 -19.45 18.63
C LEU A 63 80.52 -19.70 19.58
N THR A 64 79.92 -18.65 20.11
CA THR A 64 78.52 -18.69 20.57
C THR A 64 77.64 -18.13 19.47
N SER A 65 76.95 -19.04 18.77
CA SER A 65 75.83 -18.71 17.89
C SER A 65 74.82 -17.84 18.65
N PRO A 66 74.48 -16.62 18.17
CA PRO A 66 73.37 -15.91 18.75
C PRO A 66 72.10 -16.65 18.33
N ALA A 67 71.48 -17.31 19.31
CA ALA A 67 70.11 -17.76 19.20
C ALA A 67 69.28 -16.66 18.54
N ARG A 68 68.61 -17.02 17.44
CA ARG A 68 67.71 -16.19 16.65
C ARG A 68 66.65 -15.60 17.57
N ALA A 69 66.91 -14.42 18.13
CA ALA A 69 65.97 -13.69 18.96
C ALA A 69 64.74 -13.39 18.09
N LEU A 70 63.63 -14.08 18.34
CA LEU A 70 62.32 -13.72 17.82
C LEU A 70 62.06 -12.28 18.28
N THR A 71 62.13 -11.34 17.34
CA THR A 71 61.72 -9.97 17.61
C THR A 71 60.23 -10.00 17.97
N PRO A 72 59.83 -9.46 19.14
CA PRO A 72 58.44 -9.45 19.54
C PRO A 72 57.60 -8.64 18.54
N VAL A 73 56.46 -9.19 18.14
CA VAL A 73 55.50 -8.51 17.26
C VAL A 73 54.89 -7.34 18.03
N CYS A 74 54.88 -6.15 17.42
CA CYS A 74 54.31 -4.95 18.03
C CYS A 74 52.79 -5.05 18.14
N GLN A 75 52.23 -4.75 19.32
CA GLN A 75 50.78 -4.80 19.56
C GLN A 75 49.99 -3.91 18.60
N ALA A 76 50.54 -2.76 18.19
CA ALA A 76 49.89 -1.86 17.23
C ALA A 76 49.68 -2.52 15.85
N ASP A 77 50.61 -3.38 15.42
CA ASP A 77 50.46 -4.13 14.17
C ASP A 77 49.41 -5.23 14.29
N VAL A 78 49.33 -5.89 15.46
CA VAL A 78 48.28 -6.88 15.76
C VAL A 78 46.90 -6.23 15.74
N ASP A 79 46.76 -5.06 16.38
CA ASP A 79 45.51 -4.30 16.42
C ASP A 79 45.09 -3.85 15.00
N PHE A 80 46.06 -3.45 14.17
CA PHE A 80 45.79 -3.11 12.77
C PHE A 80 45.30 -4.30 11.96
N VAL A 81 45.96 -5.45 12.05
CA VAL A 81 45.55 -6.67 11.34
C VAL A 81 44.17 -7.15 11.81
N ALA A 82 43.92 -7.11 13.12
CA ALA A 82 42.64 -7.50 13.70
C ALA A 82 41.50 -6.60 13.20
N ASP A 83 41.69 -5.27 13.22
CA ASP A 83 40.66 -4.35 12.73
C ASP A 83 40.48 -4.47 11.20
N LEU A 84 41.57 -4.61 10.44
CA LEU A 84 41.51 -4.82 9.00
C LEU A 84 40.71 -6.09 8.65
N SER A 85 41.01 -7.21 9.30
CA SER A 85 40.27 -8.47 9.10
C SER A 85 38.79 -8.31 9.44
N ALA A 86 38.48 -7.72 10.60
CA ALA A 86 37.09 -7.49 11.02
C ALA A 86 36.31 -6.59 10.05
N GLN A 87 36.97 -5.58 9.46
CA GLN A 87 36.35 -4.76 8.42
C GLN A 87 36.13 -5.52 7.11
N VAL A 88 37.08 -6.37 6.69
CA VAL A 88 36.94 -7.22 5.49
C VAL A 88 35.78 -8.20 5.67
N ASP A 89 35.70 -8.90 6.80
CA ASP A 89 34.64 -9.85 7.10
C ASP A 89 33.27 -9.17 7.09
N ARG A 90 33.15 -8.00 7.73
CA ARG A 90 31.90 -7.20 7.73
C ARG A 90 31.45 -6.82 6.31
N VAL A 91 32.37 -6.36 5.48
CA VAL A 91 32.08 -5.97 4.08
C VAL A 91 31.66 -7.21 3.27
N GLU A 92 32.35 -8.33 3.46
CA GLU A 92 32.10 -9.57 2.74
C GLU A 92 30.76 -10.21 3.15
N ASP A 93 30.44 -10.22 4.44
CA ASP A 93 29.15 -10.71 4.95
C ASP A 93 27.98 -9.89 4.40
N PHE A 94 28.12 -8.57 4.37
CA PHE A 94 27.14 -7.68 3.75
C PHE A 94 26.98 -8.00 2.25
N TYR A 95 28.08 -8.09 1.51
CA TYR A 95 28.05 -8.44 0.09
C TYR A 95 27.36 -9.79 -0.16
N ARG A 96 27.73 -10.83 0.58
CA ARG A 96 27.15 -12.18 0.43
C ARG A 96 25.66 -12.21 0.78
N LYS A 97 25.23 -11.41 1.75
CA LYS A 97 23.81 -11.28 2.09
C LYS A 97 23.04 -10.60 0.96
N GLU A 98 23.48 -9.43 0.51
CA GLU A 98 22.82 -8.68 -0.56
C GLU A 98 22.80 -9.45 -1.89
N LEU A 99 23.90 -10.13 -2.22
CA LEU A 99 23.98 -10.98 -3.40
C LEU A 99 22.95 -12.13 -3.35
N ARG A 100 22.78 -12.77 -2.19
CA ARG A 100 21.76 -13.82 -2.02
C ARG A 100 20.37 -13.28 -2.24
N GLU A 101 20.00 -12.18 -1.58
CA GLU A 101 18.70 -11.54 -1.75
C GLU A 101 18.44 -11.12 -3.21
N LEU A 102 19.45 -10.55 -3.87
CA LEU A 102 19.38 -10.18 -5.28
C LEU A 102 19.17 -11.40 -6.18
N SER A 103 19.91 -12.49 -5.92
CA SER A 103 19.82 -13.73 -6.69
C SER A 103 18.47 -14.43 -6.56
N GLU A 104 17.87 -14.43 -5.36
CA GLU A 104 16.53 -14.99 -5.12
C GLU A 104 15.46 -14.20 -5.88
N ARG A 105 15.53 -12.86 -5.81
CA ARG A 105 14.61 -11.98 -6.56
C ARG A 105 14.78 -12.14 -8.07
N ALA A 106 16.02 -12.26 -8.54
CA ALA A 106 16.34 -12.50 -9.95
C ALA A 106 15.81 -13.85 -10.44
N ALA A 107 15.93 -14.92 -9.64
CA ALA A 107 15.45 -16.24 -10.02
C ALA A 107 13.94 -16.24 -10.31
N VAL A 108 13.14 -15.56 -9.47
CA VAL A 108 11.69 -15.41 -9.68
C VAL A 108 11.42 -14.63 -10.97
N LEU A 109 12.10 -13.51 -11.18
CA LEU A 109 11.87 -12.64 -12.33
C LEU A 109 12.30 -13.30 -13.66
N LEU A 110 13.41 -14.02 -13.67
CA LEU A 110 13.90 -14.79 -14.81
C LEU A 110 12.92 -15.91 -15.17
N GLU A 111 12.39 -16.63 -14.18
CA GLU A 111 11.38 -17.66 -14.40
C GLU A 111 10.09 -17.07 -14.97
N GLN A 112 9.67 -15.91 -14.47
CA GLN A 112 8.53 -15.17 -15.03
C GLN A 112 8.75 -14.77 -16.50
N ALA A 113 9.96 -14.32 -16.85
CA ALA A 113 10.32 -13.95 -18.21
C ALA A 113 10.30 -15.15 -19.17
N ARG A 114 10.90 -16.28 -18.77
CA ARG A 114 10.86 -17.53 -19.55
C ARG A 114 9.44 -17.99 -19.83
N ARG A 115 8.56 -17.93 -18.84
CA ARG A 115 7.15 -18.31 -19.00
C ARG A 115 6.39 -17.38 -19.94
N LEU A 116 6.72 -16.10 -19.97
CA LEU A 116 6.15 -15.18 -20.95
C LEU A 116 6.62 -15.49 -22.37
N LEU A 117 7.90 -15.82 -22.54
CA LEU A 117 8.44 -16.25 -23.83
C LEU A 117 7.75 -17.53 -24.31
N ALA A 118 7.65 -18.56 -23.46
CA ALA A 118 6.94 -19.80 -23.79
C ALA A 118 5.47 -19.56 -24.19
N ARG A 119 4.77 -18.63 -23.52
CA ARG A 119 3.41 -18.25 -23.91
C ARG A 119 3.35 -17.52 -25.25
N ARG A 120 4.34 -16.68 -25.54
CA ARG A 120 4.44 -15.98 -26.82
C ARG A 120 4.69 -16.97 -27.96
N GLU A 121 5.60 -17.91 -27.77
CA GLU A 121 5.89 -18.98 -28.72
C GLU A 121 4.66 -19.86 -28.97
N ALA A 122 4.00 -20.32 -27.90
CA ALA A 122 2.76 -21.09 -28.01
C ALA A 122 1.66 -20.32 -28.80
N PHE A 123 1.54 -19.01 -28.56
CA PHE A 123 0.59 -18.17 -29.28
C PHE A 123 0.94 -18.06 -30.78
N LEU A 124 2.21 -17.85 -31.12
CA LEU A 124 2.68 -17.79 -32.51
C LEU A 124 2.43 -19.13 -33.23
N THR A 125 2.73 -20.26 -32.59
CA THR A 125 2.49 -21.59 -33.17
C THR A 125 1.00 -21.87 -33.38
N THR A 126 0.13 -21.29 -32.54
CA THR A 126 -1.33 -21.45 -32.69
C THR A 126 -1.86 -20.58 -33.83
N GLU A 127 -1.42 -19.32 -33.95
CA GLU A 127 -1.81 -18.45 -35.07
C GLU A 127 -1.25 -18.94 -36.43
N GLU A 128 -0.03 -19.48 -36.45
CA GLU A 128 0.53 -20.12 -37.64
C GLU A 128 -0.24 -21.40 -38.02
N GLY A 129 -0.67 -22.20 -37.04
CA GLY A 129 -1.52 -23.37 -37.26
C GLY A 129 -2.92 -23.02 -37.75
N GLU A 130 -3.54 -21.97 -37.21
CA GLU A 130 -4.84 -21.45 -37.68
C GLU A 130 -4.74 -20.82 -39.08
N ALA A 131 -3.65 -20.11 -39.39
CA ALA A 131 -3.38 -19.56 -40.72
C ALA A 131 -3.08 -20.65 -41.75
N ALA A 132 -2.36 -21.71 -41.38
CA ALA A 132 -2.11 -22.87 -42.23
C ALA A 132 -3.40 -23.66 -42.51
N ALA A 133 -4.24 -23.87 -41.49
CA ALA A 133 -5.56 -24.51 -41.66
C ALA A 133 -6.51 -23.67 -42.52
N ALA A 134 -6.46 -22.34 -42.42
CA ALA A 134 -7.22 -21.44 -43.29
C ALA A 134 -6.70 -21.43 -44.75
N ALA A 135 -5.39 -21.59 -44.95
CA ALA A 135 -4.79 -21.72 -46.27
C ALA A 135 -5.13 -23.08 -46.93
N GLU A 136 -5.20 -24.17 -46.15
CA GLU A 136 -5.62 -25.49 -46.65
C GLU A 136 -7.12 -25.55 -46.95
N ALA A 137 -7.95 -24.78 -46.24
CA ALA A 137 -9.38 -24.66 -46.54
C ALA A 137 -9.69 -23.80 -47.79
N GLY A 138 -8.71 -23.02 -48.26
CA GLY A 138 -8.79 -22.18 -49.46
C GLY A 138 -8.29 -22.90 -50.72
N GLY A 139 -8.99 -23.96 -51.15
CA GLY A 139 -8.72 -24.64 -52.43
C GLY A 139 -8.99 -23.72 -53.64
N ALA A 140 -8.12 -23.83 -54.65
CA ALA A 140 -7.95 -23.02 -55.86
C ALA A 140 -9.22 -22.51 -56.59
N PRO A 141 -9.15 -21.34 -57.28
CA PRO A 141 -10.30 -20.76 -57.96
C PRO A 141 -10.62 -21.53 -59.25
N ALA A 142 -11.82 -22.11 -59.32
CA ALA A 142 -12.38 -22.62 -60.56
C ALA A 142 -12.97 -21.45 -61.36
N GLU A 143 -12.37 -21.24 -62.53
CA GLU A 143 -12.81 -20.35 -63.60
C GLU A 143 -14.21 -20.74 -64.08
N ARG A 144 -15.19 -19.81 -64.00
CA ARG A 144 -16.45 -19.88 -64.76
C ARG A 144 -17.04 -18.49 -64.97
N ASP A 145 -17.30 -18.21 -66.25
CA ASP A 145 -17.78 -16.99 -66.85
C ASP A 145 -19.21 -16.57 -66.42
N GLY A 146 -19.48 -15.26 -66.42
CA GLY A 146 -20.83 -14.68 -66.55
C GLY A 146 -21.31 -13.78 -65.39
N GLU A 147 -21.21 -12.45 -65.59
CA GLU A 147 -21.83 -11.34 -64.84
C GLU A 147 -23.40 -11.35 -64.86
N PRO A 148 -24.12 -10.47 -64.11
CA PRO A 148 -24.09 -10.21 -62.67
C PRO A 148 -25.53 -10.07 -62.07
N VAL A 149 -25.90 -10.75 -60.97
CA VAL A 149 -27.15 -10.41 -60.25
C VAL A 149 -26.97 -10.51 -58.73
N ALA A 150 -27.11 -9.35 -58.09
CA ALA A 150 -27.49 -9.05 -56.70
C ALA A 150 -26.80 -9.82 -55.54
N ALA A 151 -25.91 -9.11 -54.85
CA ALA A 151 -25.37 -9.48 -53.54
C ALA A 151 -26.04 -8.70 -52.39
N ALA A 152 -26.01 -9.31 -51.20
CA ALA A 152 -26.47 -8.87 -49.86
C ALA A 152 -27.96 -9.15 -49.58
N ASP A 153 -28.38 -9.94 -48.58
CA ASP A 153 -27.83 -10.22 -47.27
C ASP A 153 -28.10 -11.68 -46.83
N ALA A 154 -27.04 -12.47 -46.64
CA ALA A 154 -27.11 -13.71 -45.86
C ALA A 154 -26.63 -13.43 -44.43
N VAL A 155 -27.59 -13.45 -43.51
CA VAL A 155 -27.44 -13.25 -42.07
C VAL A 155 -26.48 -14.30 -41.48
N ALA A 156 -25.30 -13.84 -41.06
CA ALA A 156 -24.43 -14.55 -40.12
C ALA A 156 -24.79 -14.13 -38.67
N PRO A 157 -24.73 -15.02 -37.67
CA PRO A 157 -25.14 -14.70 -36.30
C PRO A 157 -24.12 -13.76 -35.65
N ALA A 158 -24.47 -12.48 -35.50
CA ALA A 158 -23.63 -11.41 -34.95
C ALA A 158 -23.46 -11.43 -33.41
N ALA A 159 -23.78 -12.52 -32.72
CA ALA A 159 -23.82 -12.53 -31.24
C ALA A 159 -22.46 -12.82 -30.56
N ASP A 160 -21.51 -13.48 -31.23
CA ASP A 160 -20.24 -13.91 -30.62
C ASP A 160 -19.07 -12.92 -30.79
N GLY A 161 -19.19 -11.97 -31.73
CA GLY A 161 -18.11 -11.02 -32.06
C GLY A 161 -17.76 -10.06 -30.93
N ALA A 162 -18.75 -9.50 -30.24
CA ALA A 162 -18.52 -8.52 -29.17
C ALA A 162 -17.93 -9.15 -27.89
N ALA A 163 -18.27 -10.41 -27.60
CA ALA A 163 -17.69 -11.16 -26.49
C ALA A 163 -16.24 -11.57 -26.80
N ALA A 164 -15.99 -12.07 -28.02
CA ALA A 164 -14.65 -12.41 -28.48
C ALA A 164 -13.73 -11.19 -28.54
N GLU A 165 -14.22 -10.04 -29.02
CA GLU A 165 -13.47 -8.79 -29.11
C GLU A 165 -13.21 -8.18 -27.72
N GLY A 166 -14.19 -8.25 -26.80
CA GLY A 166 -14.04 -7.86 -25.40
C GLY A 166 -13.04 -8.73 -24.62
N VAL A 167 -12.91 -10.01 -24.98
CA VAL A 167 -11.92 -10.95 -24.45
C VAL A 167 -10.54 -10.69 -25.08
N ARG A 168 -10.47 -10.42 -26.38
CA ARG A 168 -9.21 -10.14 -27.11
C ARG A 168 -8.59 -8.82 -26.65
N THR A 169 -9.40 -7.77 -26.53
CA THR A 169 -8.99 -6.46 -25.99
C THR A 169 -8.58 -6.54 -24.52
N GLY A 170 -9.31 -7.33 -23.71
CA GLY A 170 -8.95 -7.62 -22.32
C GLY A 170 -7.60 -8.34 -22.21
N LYS A 171 -7.39 -9.43 -22.94
CA LYS A 171 -6.12 -10.17 -22.99
C LYS A 171 -4.95 -9.28 -23.48
N LEU A 172 -5.18 -8.45 -24.50
CA LEU A 172 -4.17 -7.52 -25.03
C LEU A 172 -3.80 -6.43 -24.01
N PHE A 173 -4.78 -5.89 -23.29
CA PHE A 173 -4.55 -4.90 -22.23
C PHE A 173 -3.77 -5.50 -21.06
N THR A 174 -4.18 -6.67 -20.57
CA THR A 174 -3.47 -7.42 -19.51
C THR A 174 -2.03 -7.75 -19.93
N SER A 175 -1.81 -8.15 -21.19
CA SER A 175 -0.47 -8.42 -21.75
C SER A 175 0.42 -7.16 -21.75
N LYS A 176 -0.11 -6.00 -22.15
CA LYS A 176 0.63 -4.73 -22.10
C LYS A 176 1.00 -4.33 -20.67
N LEU A 177 0.11 -4.55 -19.71
CA LEU A 177 0.32 -4.22 -18.30
C LEU A 177 1.35 -5.15 -17.63
N ILE A 178 1.28 -6.45 -17.91
CA ILE A 178 2.30 -7.42 -17.46
C ILE A 178 3.67 -7.02 -18.00
N ARG A 179 3.76 -6.68 -19.29
CA ARG A 179 4.99 -6.28 -19.96
C ARG A 179 5.59 -5.00 -19.37
N SER A 180 4.78 -3.98 -19.07
CA SER A 180 5.29 -2.75 -18.47
C SER A 180 5.74 -2.95 -17.02
N SER A 181 4.99 -3.73 -16.24
CA SER A 181 5.35 -4.05 -14.85
C SER A 181 6.65 -4.86 -14.77
N MET A 182 6.84 -5.85 -15.66
CA MET A 182 8.07 -6.64 -15.67
C MET A 182 9.27 -5.82 -16.14
N ARG A 183 9.11 -4.93 -17.13
CA ARG A 183 10.19 -4.02 -17.51
C ARG A 183 10.69 -3.19 -16.33
N ALA A 184 9.77 -2.62 -15.54
CA ALA A 184 10.13 -1.88 -14.34
C ALA A 184 10.89 -2.75 -13.32
N ALA A 185 10.42 -3.98 -13.07
CA ALA A 185 11.07 -4.94 -12.19
C ALA A 185 12.52 -5.26 -12.59
N PHE A 186 12.77 -5.47 -13.89
CA PHE A 186 14.10 -5.73 -14.42
C PHE A 186 15.03 -4.53 -14.26
N VAL A 187 14.56 -3.32 -14.56
CA VAL A 187 15.34 -2.08 -14.39
C VAL A 187 15.78 -1.90 -12.94
N GLU A 188 14.86 -2.08 -11.98
CA GLU A 188 15.15 -1.87 -10.56
C GLU A 188 16.12 -2.92 -9.99
N LEU A 189 15.90 -4.18 -10.34
CA LEU A 189 16.79 -5.26 -9.90
C LEU A 189 18.20 -5.11 -10.49
N TYR A 190 18.27 -4.74 -11.77
CA TYR A 190 19.54 -4.48 -12.45
C TYR A 190 20.27 -3.28 -11.82
N ARG A 191 19.55 -2.19 -11.51
CA ARG A 191 20.10 -1.03 -10.80
C ARG A 191 20.69 -1.41 -9.45
N THR A 192 19.97 -2.23 -8.66
CA THR A 192 20.45 -2.72 -7.35
C THR A 192 21.75 -3.52 -7.50
N GLY A 193 21.81 -4.41 -8.50
CA GLY A 193 23.05 -5.16 -8.78
C GLY A 193 24.21 -4.27 -9.20
N ARG A 194 23.98 -3.21 -9.98
CA ARG A 194 25.02 -2.23 -10.36
C ARG A 194 25.52 -1.39 -9.18
N LEU A 195 24.64 -1.07 -8.22
CA LEU A 195 25.05 -0.44 -6.97
C LEU A 195 25.96 -1.39 -6.18
N LEU A 196 25.59 -2.67 -6.06
CA LEU A 196 26.38 -3.68 -5.35
C LEU A 196 27.75 -3.92 -6.01
N GLU A 197 27.82 -3.88 -7.34
CA GLU A 197 29.08 -3.96 -8.09
C GLU A 197 29.99 -2.76 -7.77
N THR A 198 29.40 -1.55 -7.76
CA THR A 198 30.11 -0.33 -7.37
C THR A 198 30.62 -0.44 -5.93
N PHE A 199 29.81 -0.95 -5.01
CA PHE A 199 30.21 -1.24 -3.62
C PHE A 199 31.43 -2.16 -3.55
N CYS A 200 31.46 -3.25 -4.33
CA CYS A 200 32.59 -4.19 -4.36
C CYS A 200 33.88 -3.53 -4.87
N ILE A 201 33.79 -2.78 -5.97
CA ILE A 201 34.93 -2.09 -6.59
C ILE A 201 35.55 -1.07 -5.62
N PHE A 202 34.73 -0.24 -4.97
CA PHE A 202 35.23 0.77 -4.05
C PHE A 202 35.87 0.18 -2.79
N ASN A 203 35.25 -0.85 -2.20
CA ASN A 203 35.79 -1.49 -1.00
C ASN A 203 37.06 -2.31 -1.29
N SER A 204 37.07 -3.14 -2.33
CA SER A 204 38.30 -3.86 -2.74
C SER A 204 39.45 -2.90 -3.01
N THR A 205 39.20 -1.83 -3.77
CA THR A 205 40.19 -0.78 -4.05
C THR A 205 40.67 -0.10 -2.77
N ALA A 206 39.79 0.15 -1.80
CA ALA A 206 40.15 0.74 -0.51
C ALA A 206 41.10 -0.17 0.27
N PHE A 207 40.78 -1.46 0.41
CA PHE A 207 41.62 -2.41 1.12
C PHE A 207 43.00 -2.60 0.46
N PHE A 208 43.07 -2.76 -0.87
CA PHE A 208 44.36 -2.84 -1.56
C PHE A 208 45.21 -1.57 -1.38
N LYS A 209 44.57 -0.39 -1.33
CA LYS A 209 45.28 0.88 -1.05
C LYS A 209 45.76 0.96 0.39
N ILE A 210 45.01 0.46 1.36
CA ILE A 210 45.43 0.37 2.77
C ILE A 210 46.63 -0.56 2.92
N LEU A 211 46.56 -1.76 2.34
CA LEU A 211 47.66 -2.74 2.35
C LEU A 211 48.94 -2.14 1.76
N LYS A 212 48.84 -1.50 0.58
CA LYS A 212 49.98 -0.81 -0.05
C LYS A 212 50.52 0.34 0.80
N LYS A 213 49.64 1.07 1.51
CA LYS A 213 50.05 2.16 2.40
C LYS A 213 50.80 1.63 3.61
N TRP A 214 50.34 0.55 4.23
CA TRP A 214 51.02 -0.07 5.38
C TRP A 214 52.43 -0.56 4.98
N ARG A 215 52.55 -1.30 3.88
CA ARG A 215 53.86 -1.78 3.33
C ARG A 215 54.87 -0.65 3.12
N LYS A 216 54.39 0.52 2.68
CA LYS A 216 55.25 1.70 2.46
C LYS A 216 55.69 2.36 3.76
N ARG A 217 54.86 2.32 4.81
CA ARG A 217 55.09 3.11 6.04
C ARG A 217 55.78 2.32 7.15
N CYS A 218 55.67 0.99 7.14
CA CYS A 218 56.19 0.12 8.20
C CYS A 218 57.21 -0.92 7.68
N PRO A 219 58.37 -0.50 7.11
CA PRO A 219 59.40 -1.44 6.64
C PRO A 219 60.21 -2.05 7.79
N GLY A 220 60.85 -3.21 7.55
CA GLY A 220 61.87 -3.80 8.43
C GLY A 220 61.68 -5.30 8.75
N PRO A 221 62.65 -5.95 9.41
CA PRO A 221 62.63 -7.40 9.69
C PRO A 221 61.46 -7.82 10.61
N ALA A 222 60.99 -6.94 11.49
CA ALA A 222 59.80 -7.16 12.31
C ALA A 222 58.48 -7.13 11.51
N ALA A 223 58.48 -6.79 10.22
CA ALA A 223 57.29 -6.79 9.36
C ALA A 223 56.95 -8.18 8.80
N ALA A 224 57.94 -9.07 8.68
CA ALA A 224 57.78 -10.40 8.09
C ALA A 224 56.63 -11.24 8.69
N PRO A 225 56.44 -11.35 10.02
CA PRO A 225 55.32 -12.12 10.57
C PRO A 225 53.94 -11.49 10.28
N ILE A 226 53.86 -10.16 10.21
CA ILE A 226 52.63 -9.43 9.89
C ILE A 226 52.32 -9.51 8.39
N GLU A 227 53.34 -9.46 7.54
CA GLU A 227 53.21 -9.59 6.08
C GLU A 227 52.54 -10.92 5.70
N ALA A 228 52.85 -12.01 6.41
CA ALA A 228 52.21 -13.30 6.21
C ALA A 228 50.70 -13.27 6.54
N GLN A 229 50.32 -12.60 7.63
CA GLN A 229 48.91 -12.43 8.00
C GLN A 229 48.16 -11.54 6.99
N LEU A 230 48.79 -10.44 6.56
CA LEU A 230 48.24 -9.55 5.53
C LEU A 230 48.09 -10.25 4.17
N GLY A 231 49.00 -11.18 3.84
CA GLY A 231 48.88 -12.03 2.65
C GLY A 231 47.62 -12.92 2.68
N GLY A 232 47.23 -13.41 3.86
CA GLY A 232 45.96 -14.12 4.05
C GLY A 232 44.74 -13.24 3.75
N VAL A 233 44.73 -12.01 4.26
CA VAL A 233 43.66 -11.03 4.00
C VAL A 233 43.62 -10.62 2.52
N GLU A 234 44.78 -10.46 1.87
CA GLU A 234 44.88 -10.15 0.44
C GLU A 234 44.32 -11.29 -0.44
N ALA A 235 44.58 -12.55 -0.06
CA ALA A 235 44.00 -13.72 -0.72
C ALA A 235 42.48 -13.79 -0.54
N GLN A 236 41.95 -13.48 0.65
CA GLN A 236 40.52 -13.40 0.92
C GLN A 236 39.84 -12.31 0.05
N LEU A 237 40.43 -11.12 0.00
CA LEU A 237 39.92 -10.01 -0.83
C LEU A 237 39.89 -10.36 -2.33
N THR A 238 40.93 -11.04 -2.81
CA THR A 238 41.06 -11.42 -4.21
C THR A 238 40.04 -12.49 -4.60
N SER A 239 39.84 -13.50 -3.74
CA SER A 239 38.91 -14.61 -4.00
C SER A 239 37.43 -14.22 -3.82
N GLY A 240 37.12 -13.30 -2.91
CA GLY A 240 35.76 -12.85 -2.64
C GLY A 240 35.37 -11.58 -3.41
N LEU A 241 35.72 -10.42 -2.85
CA LEU A 241 35.19 -9.12 -3.26
C LEU A 241 35.70 -8.62 -4.62
N ALA A 242 36.95 -8.93 -4.97
CA ALA A 242 37.61 -8.34 -6.14
C ALA A 242 37.08 -8.90 -7.48
N HIS A 243 36.77 -10.19 -7.52
CA HIS A 243 36.26 -10.81 -8.76
C HIS A 243 34.76 -10.66 -8.89
N ALA A 244 34.00 -10.64 -7.78
CA ALA A 244 32.53 -10.54 -7.75
C ALA A 244 31.82 -11.38 -8.85
N ALA A 245 32.42 -12.51 -9.25
CA ALA A 245 32.03 -13.29 -10.43
C ALA A 245 30.58 -13.80 -10.38
N PRO A 246 30.01 -14.17 -9.21
CA PRO A 246 28.59 -14.49 -9.12
C PRO A 246 27.67 -13.31 -9.49
N LEU A 247 28.01 -12.08 -9.08
CA LEU A 247 27.23 -10.89 -9.39
C LEU A 247 27.27 -10.57 -10.88
N GLN A 248 28.45 -10.64 -11.50
CA GLN A 248 28.60 -10.41 -12.94
C GLN A 248 27.80 -11.42 -13.78
N ARG A 249 27.83 -12.71 -13.40
CA ARG A 249 27.00 -13.74 -14.04
C ARG A 249 25.50 -13.44 -13.89
N LEU A 250 25.07 -12.98 -12.72
CA LEU A 250 23.68 -12.62 -12.48
C LEU A 250 23.22 -11.44 -13.33
N LEU A 251 24.03 -10.37 -13.40
CA LEU A 251 23.76 -9.21 -14.25
C LEU A 251 23.67 -9.60 -15.73
N GLY A 252 24.60 -10.43 -16.21
CA GLY A 252 24.56 -10.95 -17.59
C GLY A 252 23.29 -11.76 -17.88
N ALA A 253 22.86 -12.61 -16.94
CA ALA A 253 21.61 -13.37 -17.08
C ALA A 253 20.37 -12.45 -17.15
N LEU A 254 20.34 -11.36 -16.37
CA LEU A 254 19.28 -10.36 -16.42
C LEU A 254 19.26 -9.59 -17.74
N GLU A 255 20.43 -9.16 -18.25
CA GLU A 255 20.56 -8.50 -19.54
C GLU A 255 20.05 -9.38 -20.69
N GLN A 256 20.47 -10.63 -20.71
CA GLN A 256 20.09 -11.58 -21.74
C GLN A 256 18.58 -11.87 -21.72
N ALA A 257 18.02 -12.16 -20.54
CA ALA A 257 16.59 -12.41 -20.42
C ALA A 257 15.74 -11.18 -20.79
N PHE A 258 16.20 -9.97 -20.45
CA PHE A 258 15.52 -8.74 -20.86
C PHE A 258 15.58 -8.55 -22.37
N ALA A 259 16.75 -8.80 -22.98
CA ALA A 259 16.95 -8.70 -24.42
C ALA A 259 16.01 -9.64 -25.19
N GLU A 260 15.94 -10.91 -24.79
CA GLU A 260 15.07 -11.92 -25.39
C GLU A 260 13.58 -11.58 -25.21
N THR A 261 13.20 -11.12 -24.01
CA THR A 261 11.78 -10.87 -23.68
C THR A 261 11.24 -9.58 -24.32
N PHE A 262 12.05 -8.51 -24.38
CA PHE A 262 11.55 -7.17 -24.72
C PHE A 262 12.23 -6.50 -25.92
N CYS A 263 13.43 -6.94 -26.31
CA CYS A 263 14.24 -6.31 -27.35
C CYS A 263 14.51 -7.23 -28.55
N ALA A 264 13.88 -8.40 -28.64
CA ALA A 264 14.12 -9.39 -29.71
C ALA A 264 13.92 -8.84 -31.14
N ALA A 265 13.11 -7.79 -31.32
CA ALA A 265 12.88 -7.16 -32.62
C ALA A 265 13.95 -6.11 -33.00
N SER A 266 14.87 -5.78 -32.09
CA SER A 266 15.91 -4.77 -32.34
C SER A 266 17.15 -5.40 -32.98
N PRO A 267 17.86 -4.71 -33.89
CA PRO A 267 19.03 -5.26 -34.59
C PRO A 267 20.22 -5.56 -33.65
N ARG A 268 20.28 -4.90 -32.48
CA ARG A 268 21.24 -5.18 -31.40
C ARG A 268 20.50 -5.33 -30.07
N PRO A 269 19.97 -6.54 -29.77
CA PRO A 269 19.04 -6.73 -28.65
C PRO A 269 19.73 -6.54 -27.29
N LEU A 270 20.99 -7.01 -27.14
CA LEU A 270 21.73 -6.91 -25.88
C LEU A 270 22.16 -5.46 -25.56
N GLU A 271 22.62 -4.70 -26.56
CA GLU A 271 22.98 -3.28 -26.38
C GLU A 271 21.74 -2.43 -26.05
N THR A 272 20.62 -2.70 -26.73
CA THR A 272 19.34 -2.03 -26.47
C THR A 272 18.82 -2.36 -25.07
N ALA A 273 18.95 -3.62 -24.64
CA ALA A 273 18.61 -4.05 -23.29
C ALA A 273 19.44 -3.32 -22.24
N ARG A 274 20.77 -3.28 -22.41
CA ARG A 274 21.67 -2.53 -21.53
C ARG A 274 21.31 -1.07 -21.44
N ALA A 275 21.05 -0.42 -22.58
CA ALA A 275 20.63 0.97 -22.62
C ALA A 275 19.34 1.16 -21.82
N GLN A 276 18.29 0.36 -22.06
CA GLN A 276 17.01 0.48 -21.36
C GLN A 276 17.07 0.15 -19.86
N LEU A 277 17.92 -0.81 -19.46
CA LEU A 277 18.16 -1.16 -18.05
C LEU A 277 18.96 -0.08 -17.31
N LEU A 278 19.83 0.63 -18.02
CA LEU A 278 20.63 1.74 -17.48
C LEU A 278 19.92 3.09 -17.60
N VAL A 279 18.80 3.18 -18.32
CA VAL A 279 17.98 4.39 -18.37
C VAL A 279 17.59 4.72 -16.94
N ARG A 280 18.19 5.80 -16.44
CA ARG A 280 17.80 6.46 -15.21
C ARG A 280 16.37 6.92 -15.43
N GLN A 281 15.39 6.13 -14.96
CA GLN A 281 14.07 6.70 -14.72
C GLN A 281 14.33 7.90 -13.83
N HIS A 282 14.04 9.09 -14.33
CA HIS A 282 14.14 10.29 -13.53
C HIS A 282 13.26 10.05 -12.31
N GLU A 283 13.87 9.65 -11.20
CA GLU A 283 13.35 9.94 -9.89
C GLU A 283 13.37 11.46 -9.84
N PRO A 284 12.20 12.12 -9.88
CA PRO A 284 12.22 13.52 -9.54
C PRO A 284 12.73 13.54 -8.10
N VAL A 285 13.87 14.21 -7.89
CA VAL A 285 14.47 14.47 -6.57
C VAL A 285 13.49 15.38 -5.84
N VAL A 286 12.40 14.80 -5.34
CA VAL A 286 11.29 15.48 -4.65
C VAL A 286 11.06 14.82 -3.29
N GLY A 287 12.05 14.05 -2.82
CA GLY A 287 11.98 13.24 -1.59
C GLY A 287 11.64 14.04 -0.35
N ASP A 288 12.31 15.16 -0.12
CA ASP A 288 12.20 15.88 1.15
C ASP A 288 10.96 16.80 1.20
N LEU A 289 10.75 17.63 0.17
CA LEU A 289 9.68 18.63 0.21
C LEU A 289 8.28 18.00 0.17
N SER A 290 8.07 16.95 -0.62
CA SER A 290 6.73 16.34 -0.69
C SER A 290 6.38 15.52 0.57
N ALA A 291 7.36 15.17 1.40
CA ALA A 291 7.16 14.42 2.65
C ALA A 291 6.82 15.44 3.73
N PHE A 292 7.60 16.51 3.76
CA PHE A 292 7.30 17.69 4.54
C PHE A 292 5.91 18.24 4.25
N VAL A 293 5.53 18.43 2.98
CA VAL A 293 4.19 18.91 2.59
C VAL A 293 3.09 17.96 3.02
N LEU A 294 3.28 16.65 2.89
CA LEU A 294 2.33 15.67 3.42
C LEU A 294 2.21 15.79 4.94
N GLY A 295 3.34 15.82 5.66
CA GLY A 295 3.37 15.96 7.12
C GLY A 295 2.71 17.26 7.60
N TRP A 296 2.98 18.38 6.92
CA TRP A 296 2.34 19.67 7.17
C TRP A 296 0.82 19.58 6.98
N ARG A 297 0.34 19.03 5.86
CA ARG A 297 -1.10 18.87 5.60
C ARG A 297 -1.78 18.01 6.65
N VAL A 298 -1.15 16.90 7.03
CA VAL A 298 -1.66 16.02 8.09
C VAL A 298 -1.67 16.75 9.43
N GLY A 299 -0.62 17.50 9.77
CA GLY A 299 -0.54 18.29 10.99
C GLY A 299 -1.65 19.35 11.08
N VAL A 300 -1.88 20.12 10.01
CA VAL A 300 -2.97 21.11 9.95
C VAL A 300 -4.34 20.42 10.05
N ALA A 301 -4.55 19.32 9.32
CA ALA A 301 -5.79 18.56 9.41
C ALA A 301 -6.06 18.02 10.82
N LEU A 302 -5.02 17.53 11.52
CA LEU A 302 -5.13 17.05 12.90
C LEU A 302 -5.44 18.18 13.88
N LEU A 303 -4.82 19.35 13.73
CA LEU A 303 -5.12 20.52 14.57
C LEU A 303 -6.58 20.95 14.40
N LEU A 304 -7.06 21.05 13.16
CA LEU A 304 -8.45 21.39 12.87
C LEU A 304 -9.43 20.30 13.34
N MET A 305 -9.04 19.02 13.29
CA MET A 305 -9.84 17.92 13.85
C MET A 305 -9.93 17.98 15.37
N LEU A 306 -8.83 18.25 16.07
CA LEU A 306 -8.85 18.43 17.52
C LEU A 306 -9.72 19.62 17.92
N TRP A 307 -9.68 20.69 17.13
CA TRP A 307 -10.56 21.84 17.31
C TRP A 307 -12.02 21.49 17.03
N LEU A 308 -12.31 20.77 15.94
CA LEU A 308 -13.66 20.27 15.67
C LEU A 308 -14.19 19.42 16.83
N LEU A 309 -13.36 18.52 17.38
CA LEU A 309 -13.72 17.72 18.54
C LEU A 309 -13.98 18.59 19.77
N TRP A 310 -13.20 19.65 19.98
CA TRP A 310 -13.43 20.63 21.04
C TRP A 310 -14.80 21.31 20.86
N ASP A 311 -15.08 21.86 19.68
CA ASP A 311 -16.35 22.53 19.37
C ASP A 311 -17.56 21.61 19.57
N LEU A 312 -17.44 20.36 19.12
CA LEU A 312 -18.49 19.36 19.23
C LEU A 312 -18.70 18.81 20.65
N SER A 313 -17.68 18.87 21.51
CA SER A 313 -17.73 18.28 22.86
C SER A 313 -17.94 19.29 23.98
N ILE A 314 -17.36 20.49 23.85
CA ILE A 314 -17.35 21.55 24.87
C ILE A 314 -18.31 22.68 24.47
N ASP A 315 -18.12 23.30 23.31
CA ASP A 315 -18.90 24.48 22.91
C ASP A 315 -20.37 24.15 22.63
N ALA A 316 -20.66 22.98 22.04
CA ALA A 316 -22.02 22.50 21.85
C ALA A 316 -22.82 22.35 23.15
N ARG A 317 -22.14 22.17 24.30
CA ARG A 317 -22.79 22.09 25.63
C ARG A 317 -23.03 23.46 26.26
N LEU A 318 -22.36 24.50 25.76
CA LEU A 318 -22.31 25.83 26.39
C LEU A 318 -23.14 26.89 25.66
N ARG A 319 -23.65 26.62 24.45
CA ARG A 319 -24.47 27.60 23.70
C ARG A 319 -25.93 27.58 24.19
N PRO A 320 -26.44 28.66 24.82
CA PRO A 320 -27.84 28.77 25.17
C PRO A 320 -28.71 28.87 23.90
N SER A 321 -29.89 28.23 23.93
CA SER A 321 -30.89 28.28 22.85
C SER A 321 -31.24 29.72 22.49
N SER A 322 -30.99 30.14 21.25
CA SER A 322 -31.51 31.40 20.73
C SER A 322 -32.94 31.20 20.22
N ASP A 323 -33.91 31.87 20.84
CA ASP A 323 -35.35 31.85 20.54
C ASP A 323 -35.72 32.45 19.16
N HIS A 324 -35.10 31.99 18.07
CA HIS A 324 -35.22 32.64 16.76
C HIS A 324 -36.32 32.08 15.85
N CYS A 325 -36.99 30.98 16.22
CA CYS A 325 -38.13 30.45 15.47
C CYS A 325 -39.35 30.21 16.38
N VAL A 326 -39.86 31.24 17.06
CA VAL A 326 -41.20 31.20 17.67
C VAL A 326 -42.22 31.59 16.60
N THR A 327 -43.08 30.65 16.23
CA THR A 327 -44.21 30.89 15.33
C THR A 327 -45.21 31.84 15.99
N GLY A 328 -45.27 33.08 15.50
CA GLY A 328 -46.42 33.95 15.73
C GLY A 328 -47.62 33.46 14.94
N GLU A 329 -48.63 32.95 15.65
CA GLU A 329 -50.05 33.34 15.58
C GLU A 329 -50.94 32.15 16.00
N GLY A 330 -51.47 32.24 17.23
CA GLY A 330 -52.64 31.46 17.67
C GLY A 330 -52.38 30.32 18.67
N TYR A 331 -52.06 30.64 19.92
CA TYR A 331 -52.77 30.21 21.14
C TYR A 331 -51.93 30.49 22.41
N GLY A 332 -52.49 31.32 23.30
CA GLY A 332 -52.39 31.23 24.76
C GLY A 332 -51.02 31.19 25.45
N ASN A 333 -50.74 32.26 26.19
CA ASN A 333 -49.79 32.36 27.31
C ASN A 333 -49.53 31.03 28.05
N GLN A 334 -48.30 30.51 27.97
CA GLN A 334 -47.65 29.80 29.07
C GLN A 334 -46.25 30.39 29.28
N THR A 335 -46.14 31.20 30.32
CA THR A 335 -44.88 31.61 30.93
C THR A 335 -44.22 30.38 31.56
N GLY A 336 -42.97 30.08 31.17
CA GLY A 336 -42.09 29.16 31.92
C GLY A 336 -41.99 27.74 31.37
N GLY A 337 -41.48 27.58 30.15
CA GLY A 337 -40.98 26.29 29.66
C GLY A 337 -39.64 26.52 28.97
N GLY A 338 -38.56 25.99 29.54
CA GLY A 338 -37.21 26.12 28.98
C GLY A 338 -37.17 25.62 27.54
N GLY A 339 -36.78 26.50 26.61
CA GLY A 339 -36.56 26.13 25.22
C GLY A 339 -35.59 24.96 25.14
N THR A 340 -35.97 23.90 24.43
CA THR A 340 -35.08 22.75 24.19
C THR A 340 -33.80 23.25 23.54
N PRO A 341 -32.61 22.90 24.05
CA PRO A 341 -31.34 23.40 23.50
C PRO A 341 -31.23 23.04 22.02
N TYR A 342 -31.01 24.04 21.16
CA TYR A 342 -30.65 23.82 19.75
C TYR A 342 -29.27 23.17 19.70
N SER A 343 -29.24 21.86 19.44
CA SER A 343 -28.00 21.12 19.26
C SER A 343 -27.53 21.29 17.81
N LEU A 344 -26.25 21.61 17.60
CA LEU A 344 -25.65 21.62 16.25
C LEU A 344 -25.85 20.29 15.51
N TRP A 345 -26.05 19.20 16.27
CA TRP A 345 -26.34 17.86 15.78
C TRP A 345 -27.69 17.72 15.07
N ASP A 346 -28.63 18.64 15.34
CA ASP A 346 -29.97 18.65 14.75
C ASP A 346 -30.05 19.51 13.47
N ASP A 347 -28.99 20.25 13.13
CA ASP A 347 -28.93 21.06 11.92
C ASP A 347 -28.70 20.17 10.67
N PRO A 348 -29.59 20.17 9.66
CA PRO A 348 -29.40 19.39 8.45
C PRO A 348 -28.20 19.82 7.62
N ALA A 349 -27.69 21.05 7.79
CA ALA A 349 -26.43 21.45 7.18
C ALA A 349 -25.28 20.55 7.64
N LEU A 350 -25.35 19.97 8.85
CA LEU A 350 -24.39 18.98 9.33
C LEU A 350 -24.40 17.69 8.50
N GLN A 351 -25.53 17.31 7.91
CA GLN A 351 -25.63 16.12 7.05
C GLN A 351 -24.74 16.24 5.80
N VAL A 352 -24.54 17.47 5.32
CA VAL A 352 -23.64 17.77 4.19
C VAL A 352 -22.18 17.57 4.59
N TYR A 353 -21.81 18.01 5.79
CA TYR A 353 -20.48 17.77 6.34
C TYR A 353 -20.25 16.30 6.66
N GLN A 354 -21.25 15.58 7.15
CA GLN A 354 -21.18 14.13 7.39
C GLN A 354 -20.95 13.37 6.08
N LEU A 355 -21.68 13.74 5.01
CA LEU A 355 -21.50 13.17 3.68
C LEU A 355 -20.07 13.37 3.16
N ALA A 356 -19.59 14.62 3.17
CA ALA A 356 -18.26 14.95 2.70
C ALA A 356 -17.19 14.26 3.56
N GLY A 357 -17.37 14.25 4.88
CA GLY A 357 -16.50 13.57 5.83
C GLY A 357 -16.42 12.06 5.60
N ALA A 358 -17.55 11.39 5.34
CA ALA A 358 -17.58 9.95 5.03
C ALA A 358 -16.81 9.63 3.73
N MET A 359 -16.94 10.46 2.70
CA MET A 359 -16.18 10.30 1.45
C MET A 359 -14.68 10.53 1.64
N ILE A 360 -14.31 11.53 2.44
CA ILE A 360 -12.91 11.79 2.81
C ILE A 360 -12.34 10.61 3.60
N PHE A 361 -13.11 10.06 4.54
CA PHE A 361 -12.73 8.88 5.31
C PHE A 361 -12.56 7.63 4.42
N ALA A 362 -13.44 7.42 3.44
CA ALA A 362 -13.28 6.36 2.45
C ALA A 362 -11.96 6.53 1.68
N TYR A 363 -11.58 7.77 1.35
CA TYR A 363 -10.34 8.06 0.66
C TYR A 363 -9.10 7.78 1.54
N TRP A 364 -9.15 8.12 2.84
CA TRP A 364 -8.15 7.72 3.82
C TRP A 364 -8.01 6.19 3.91
N CYS A 365 -9.13 5.49 4.01
CA CYS A 365 -9.12 4.03 4.10
C CYS A 365 -8.58 3.37 2.82
N LEU A 366 -8.93 3.89 1.64
CA LEU A 366 -8.34 3.46 0.37
C LEU A 366 -6.83 3.72 0.33
N GLY A 367 -6.36 4.83 0.90
CA GLY A 367 -4.94 5.12 1.09
C GLY A 367 -4.25 4.08 1.97
N ILE A 368 -4.87 3.70 3.09
CA ILE A 368 -4.37 2.63 3.98
C ILE A 368 -4.33 1.29 3.24
N VAL A 369 -5.39 0.94 2.49
CA VAL A 369 -5.44 -0.29 1.70
C VAL A 369 -4.31 -0.31 0.67
N ALA A 370 -4.17 0.76 -0.12
CA ALA A 370 -3.12 0.89 -1.12
C ALA A 370 -1.72 0.81 -0.48
N TRP A 371 -1.47 1.51 0.62
CA TRP A 371 -0.21 1.49 1.34
C TRP A 371 0.14 0.11 1.91
N ARG A 372 -0.83 -0.58 2.52
CA ARG A 372 -0.60 -1.91 3.09
C ARG A 372 -0.34 -2.96 2.00
N LEU A 373 -1.09 -2.92 0.89
CA LEU A 373 -0.85 -3.81 -0.25
C LEU A 373 0.49 -3.53 -0.92
N HIS A 374 0.89 -2.25 -0.96
CA HIS A 374 2.20 -1.82 -1.43
C HIS A 374 3.34 -2.38 -0.57
N LEU A 375 3.23 -2.26 0.76
CA LEU A 375 4.18 -2.88 1.70
C LEU A 375 4.25 -4.40 1.55
N ALA A 376 3.11 -5.04 1.25
CA ALA A 376 3.01 -6.46 0.97
C ALA A 376 3.48 -6.85 -0.45
N ARG A 377 3.97 -5.89 -1.26
CA ARG A 377 4.44 -6.06 -2.65
C ARG A 377 3.40 -6.66 -3.60
N ILE A 378 2.11 -6.42 -3.32
CA ILE A 378 1.00 -6.87 -4.14
C ILE A 378 0.78 -5.88 -5.28
N ASN A 379 0.81 -6.37 -6.52
CA ASN A 379 0.62 -5.54 -7.71
C ASN A 379 -0.86 -5.20 -7.94
N THR A 380 -1.33 -4.15 -7.26
CA THR A 380 -2.73 -3.69 -7.34
C THR A 380 -3.09 -3.15 -8.72
N SER A 381 -2.14 -2.54 -9.43
CA SER A 381 -2.34 -2.10 -10.82
C SER A 381 -2.73 -3.27 -11.71
N PHE A 382 -2.02 -4.40 -11.58
CA PHE A 382 -2.34 -5.63 -12.30
C PHE A 382 -3.69 -6.21 -11.90
N LEU A 383 -3.96 -6.34 -10.60
CA LEU A 383 -5.20 -6.95 -10.09
C LEU A 383 -6.46 -6.15 -10.44
N LEU A 384 -6.35 -4.83 -10.39
CA LEU A 384 -7.45 -3.92 -10.70
C LEU A 384 -7.47 -3.48 -12.16
N GLU A 385 -6.61 -4.03 -13.02
CA GLU A 385 -6.48 -3.64 -14.44
C GLU A 385 -6.30 -2.12 -14.62
N ILE A 386 -5.63 -1.45 -13.66
CA ILE A 386 -5.37 -0.02 -13.70
C ILE A 386 -4.05 0.19 -14.44
N SER A 387 -4.03 1.09 -15.43
CA SER A 387 -2.77 1.45 -16.11
C SER A 387 -1.75 1.97 -15.10
N SER A 388 -0.49 1.55 -15.20
CA SER A 388 0.59 2.00 -14.32
C SER A 388 0.71 3.53 -14.27
N SER A 389 0.46 4.23 -15.38
CA SER A 389 0.43 5.70 -15.48
C SER A 389 -0.77 6.38 -14.80
N ALA A 390 -1.77 5.62 -14.37
CA ALA A 390 -2.94 6.11 -13.62
C ALA A 390 -2.93 5.67 -12.16
N THR A 391 -1.97 4.83 -11.76
CA THR A 391 -1.91 4.32 -10.39
C THR A 391 -1.34 5.43 -9.50
N ALA A 392 -2.19 5.96 -8.61
CA ALA A 392 -1.73 6.93 -7.62
C ALA A 392 -0.85 6.22 -6.59
N ARG A 393 0.29 6.82 -6.24
CA ARG A 393 1.13 6.30 -5.15
C ARG A 393 0.39 6.49 -3.82
N PRO A 394 0.59 5.63 -2.81
CA PRO A 394 -0.08 5.79 -1.53
C PRO A 394 0.10 7.18 -0.92
N ARG A 395 1.30 7.77 -1.06
CA ARG A 395 1.61 9.14 -0.63
C ARG A 395 0.73 10.20 -1.31
N ASP A 396 0.48 10.06 -2.61
CA ASP A 396 -0.34 11.01 -3.37
C ASP A 396 -1.81 10.93 -2.91
N ILE A 397 -2.29 9.71 -2.60
CA ILE A 397 -3.62 9.47 -2.02
C ILE A 397 -3.73 10.12 -0.64
N PHE A 398 -2.79 9.86 0.26
CA PHE A 398 -2.77 10.47 1.60
C PHE A 398 -2.65 12.00 1.55
N SER A 399 -1.85 12.54 0.62
CA SER A 399 -1.69 13.98 0.47
C SER A 399 -2.97 14.66 0.00
N ALA A 400 -3.71 14.03 -0.90
CA ALA A 400 -5.03 14.51 -1.31
C ALA A 400 -6.08 14.31 -0.22
N ALA A 401 -6.06 13.19 0.52
CA ALA A 401 -6.95 12.97 1.67
C ALA A 401 -6.75 14.01 2.77
N ALA A 402 -5.49 14.31 3.13
CA ALA A 402 -5.15 15.33 4.10
C ALA A 402 -5.61 16.72 3.64
N TRP A 403 -5.40 17.07 2.36
CA TRP A 403 -5.88 18.34 1.81
C TRP A 403 -7.41 18.47 1.87
N LEU A 404 -8.15 17.44 1.44
CA LEU A 404 -9.62 17.44 1.51
C LEU A 404 -10.11 17.53 2.95
N THR A 405 -9.41 16.88 3.88
CA THR A 405 -9.70 16.97 5.32
C THR A 405 -9.50 18.40 5.82
N THR A 406 -8.39 19.06 5.48
CA THR A 406 -8.15 20.47 5.83
C THR A 406 -9.24 21.39 5.29
N VAL A 407 -9.62 21.24 4.01
CA VAL A 407 -10.68 22.07 3.40
C VAL A 407 -12.02 21.84 4.10
N HIS A 408 -12.39 20.58 4.35
CA HIS A 408 -13.63 20.23 5.04
C HIS A 408 -13.72 20.84 6.45
N HIS A 409 -12.65 20.73 7.26
CA HIS A 409 -12.67 21.26 8.62
C HIS A 409 -12.57 22.78 8.64
N ALA A 410 -11.83 23.40 7.71
CA ALA A 410 -11.77 24.85 7.60
C ALA A 410 -13.12 25.45 7.16
N ASP A 411 -13.83 24.77 6.24
CA ASP A 411 -15.18 25.15 5.83
C ASP A 411 -16.17 25.04 7.00
N PHE A 412 -16.11 23.94 7.75
CA PHE A 412 -16.90 23.76 8.97
C PHE A 412 -16.60 24.85 10.01
N PHE A 413 -15.32 25.14 10.28
CA PHE A 413 -14.90 26.23 11.16
C PHE A 413 -15.51 27.56 10.71
N GLY A 414 -15.41 27.89 9.42
CA GLY A 414 -16.00 29.12 8.88
C GLY A 414 -17.52 29.16 9.03
N ALA A 415 -18.19 28.00 8.96
CA ALA A 415 -19.63 27.89 9.14
C ALA A 415 -20.07 27.99 10.61
N SER A 416 -19.25 27.54 11.57
CA SER A 416 -19.60 27.48 13.00
C SER A 416 -19.09 28.67 13.85
N SER A 417 -18.09 29.42 13.36
CA SER A 417 -17.37 30.47 14.11
C SER A 417 -18.06 31.84 14.15
N LEU A 418 -19.09 32.05 13.34
CA LEU A 418 -19.95 33.23 13.41
C LEU A 418 -21.19 32.79 14.20
N HIS A 419 -21.74 33.62 15.09
CA HIS A 419 -22.93 33.30 15.90
C HIS A 419 -24.20 32.91 15.10
N LYS A 420 -24.11 32.75 13.78
CA LYS A 420 -25.08 32.20 12.84
C LYS A 420 -24.40 31.16 11.96
N VAL A 421 -25.03 29.99 11.79
CA VAL A 421 -24.54 28.95 10.88
C VAL A 421 -24.59 29.48 9.44
N ASN A 422 -23.43 29.66 8.80
CA ASN A 422 -23.39 30.07 7.41
C ASN A 422 -23.70 28.88 6.49
N ARG A 423 -24.98 28.71 6.14
CA ARG A 423 -25.48 27.57 5.34
C ARG A 423 -25.00 27.55 3.88
N ALA A 424 -24.37 28.63 3.39
CA ALA A 424 -23.79 28.69 2.05
C ALA A 424 -22.45 27.95 1.96
N LEU A 425 -21.67 27.88 3.05
CA LEU A 425 -20.40 27.15 3.09
C LEU A 425 -20.56 25.65 2.86
N PRO A 426 -21.44 24.91 3.57
CA PRO A 426 -21.67 23.50 3.29
C PRO A 426 -22.16 23.26 1.85
N LEU A 427 -22.92 24.18 1.26
CA LEU A 427 -23.31 24.11 -0.15
C LEU A 427 -22.10 24.25 -1.08
N LEU A 428 -21.21 25.22 -0.84
CA LEU A 428 -19.98 25.38 -1.61
C LEU A 428 -19.09 24.14 -1.50
N LEU A 429 -18.97 23.56 -0.30
CA LEU A 429 -18.26 22.31 -0.09
C LEU A 429 -18.89 21.16 -0.89
N PHE A 430 -20.21 21.00 -0.84
CA PHE A 430 -20.94 19.98 -1.59
C PHE A 430 -20.75 20.12 -3.11
N LEU A 431 -20.91 21.34 -3.64
CA LEU A 431 -20.70 21.64 -5.06
C LEU A 431 -19.25 21.43 -5.48
N SER A 432 -18.28 21.79 -4.63
CA SER A 432 -16.86 21.56 -4.91
C SER A 432 -16.50 20.07 -4.96
N CYS A 433 -17.09 19.25 -4.08
CA CYS A 433 -16.93 17.81 -4.09
C CYS A 433 -17.55 17.20 -5.36
N ALA A 434 -18.75 17.63 -5.74
CA ALA A 434 -19.40 17.21 -6.98
C ALA A 434 -18.57 17.60 -8.21
N ALA A 435 -18.05 18.83 -8.25
CA ALA A 435 -17.19 19.31 -9.32
C ALA A 435 -15.87 18.51 -9.40
N ALA A 436 -15.27 18.14 -8.27
CA ALA A 436 -14.02 17.36 -8.22
C ALA A 436 -14.15 15.94 -8.80
N LEU A 437 -15.37 15.37 -8.82
CA LEU A 437 -15.65 14.08 -9.47
C LEU A 437 -15.67 14.19 -11.00
N VAL A 438 -15.98 15.37 -11.54
CA VAL A 438 -16.09 15.60 -12.98
C VAL A 438 -14.82 16.25 -13.56
N LEU A 439 -14.23 17.19 -12.83
CA LEU A 439 -13.12 18.01 -13.29
C LEU A 439 -11.76 17.57 -12.71
N PRO A 440 -10.66 17.69 -13.50
CA PRO A 440 -10.65 17.92 -14.95
C PRO A 440 -11.08 16.65 -15.73
N TRP A 441 -11.98 16.82 -16.71
CA TRP A 441 -12.61 15.72 -17.45
C TRP A 441 -11.63 14.74 -18.08
N ARG A 442 -10.50 15.23 -18.65
CA ARG A 442 -9.49 14.36 -19.27
C ARG A 442 -8.91 13.31 -18.31
N SER A 443 -8.76 13.67 -17.04
CA SER A 443 -8.29 12.75 -15.99
C SER A 443 -9.43 11.86 -15.50
N ARG A 444 -10.60 12.45 -15.26
CA ARG A 444 -11.78 11.77 -14.69
C ARG A 444 -12.53 10.86 -15.66
N ARG A 445 -12.39 11.03 -16.98
CA ARG A 445 -13.09 10.19 -17.98
C ARG A 445 -12.83 8.70 -17.81
N ARG A 446 -11.64 8.30 -17.34
CA ARG A 446 -11.29 6.89 -17.10
C ARG A 446 -12.06 6.31 -15.92
N MET A 447 -12.23 7.11 -14.86
CA MET A 447 -13.07 6.75 -13.72
C MET A 447 -14.52 6.59 -14.18
N TRP A 448 -15.07 7.56 -14.90
CA TRP A 448 -16.44 7.50 -15.43
C TRP A 448 -16.65 6.34 -16.42
N ALA A 449 -15.67 6.03 -17.26
CA ALA A 449 -15.72 4.85 -18.11
C ALA A 449 -15.76 3.54 -17.30
N MET A 450 -15.03 3.46 -16.18
CA MET A 450 -15.10 2.31 -15.27
C MET A 450 -16.45 2.24 -14.54
N LEU A 451 -16.98 3.38 -14.07
CA LEU A 451 -18.32 3.47 -13.48
C LEU A 451 -19.40 2.98 -14.46
N TRP A 452 -19.36 3.44 -15.71
CA TRP A 452 -20.26 3.00 -16.76
C TRP A 452 -20.15 1.50 -17.03
N GLN A 453 -18.94 0.95 -17.00
CA GLN A 453 -18.74 -0.49 -17.14
C GLN A 453 -19.35 -1.28 -15.98
N VAL A 454 -19.28 -0.77 -14.76
CA VAL A 454 -19.96 -1.36 -13.60
C VAL A 454 -21.49 -1.33 -13.80
N VAL A 455 -22.05 -0.17 -14.15
CA VAL A 455 -23.50 0.03 -14.34
C VAL A 455 -24.06 -0.79 -15.51
N SER A 456 -23.30 -0.92 -16.60
CA SER A 456 -23.67 -1.79 -17.74
C SER A 456 -23.58 -3.29 -17.44
N GLY A 457 -23.27 -3.67 -16.20
CA GLY A 457 -23.25 -5.06 -15.77
C GLY A 457 -22.04 -5.86 -16.26
N ARG A 458 -20.92 -5.21 -16.63
CA ARG A 458 -19.66 -5.94 -16.82
C ARG A 458 -19.23 -6.54 -15.49
N ALA A 459 -18.77 -7.79 -15.53
CA ALA A 459 -18.58 -8.58 -14.31
C ALA A 459 -17.14 -9.08 -14.07
N ARG A 460 -16.12 -8.45 -14.69
CA ARG A 460 -14.70 -8.71 -14.32
C ARG A 460 -14.44 -8.43 -12.84
N PHE A 461 -13.36 -9.02 -12.29
CA PHE A 461 -12.98 -8.86 -10.89
C PHE A 461 -12.99 -7.39 -10.45
N VAL A 462 -12.33 -6.50 -11.23
CA VAL A 462 -12.31 -5.05 -10.98
C VAL A 462 -13.71 -4.44 -10.87
N HIS A 463 -14.63 -4.78 -11.77
CA HIS A 463 -16.00 -4.25 -11.76
C HIS A 463 -16.79 -4.73 -10.56
N THR A 464 -16.66 -6.02 -10.22
CA THR A 464 -17.32 -6.60 -9.06
C THR A 464 -16.77 -6.04 -7.75
N PHE A 465 -15.46 -5.76 -7.70
CA PHE A 465 -14.79 -5.16 -6.55
C PHE A 465 -15.31 -3.74 -6.27
N TYR A 466 -15.38 -2.87 -7.29
CA TYR A 466 -15.94 -1.53 -7.12
C TYR A 466 -17.44 -1.54 -6.83
N ALA A 467 -18.20 -2.45 -7.43
CA ALA A 467 -19.62 -2.59 -7.13
C ALA A 467 -19.85 -3.04 -5.67
N ASP A 468 -18.99 -3.88 -5.10
CA ASP A 468 -19.03 -4.22 -3.67
C ASP A 468 -18.74 -3.01 -2.78
N TRP A 469 -17.86 -2.09 -3.19
CA TRP A 469 -17.70 -0.81 -2.50
C TRP A 469 -18.97 0.05 -2.54
N PHE A 470 -19.71 0.08 -3.66
CA PHE A 470 -20.98 0.83 -3.73
C PHE A 470 -22.03 0.32 -2.76
N THR A 471 -22.06 -0.98 -2.44
CA THR A 471 -22.97 -1.52 -1.42
C THR A 471 -22.69 -0.97 -0.02
N SER A 472 -21.45 -0.58 0.26
CA SER A 472 -21.04 0.03 1.53
C SER A 472 -21.18 1.56 1.54
N LEU A 473 -21.42 2.18 0.37
CA LEU A 473 -21.64 3.63 0.22
C LEU A 473 -23.12 4.02 0.16
N VAL A 474 -24.05 3.09 0.41
CA VAL A 474 -25.50 3.35 0.37
C VAL A 474 -25.90 4.53 1.25
N LYS A 475 -25.39 4.60 2.50
CA LYS A 475 -25.71 5.70 3.41
C LYS A 475 -25.19 7.05 2.90
N VAL A 476 -24.01 7.06 2.27
CA VAL A 476 -23.44 8.24 1.60
C VAL A 476 -24.36 8.69 0.47
N PHE A 477 -24.81 7.78 -0.41
CA PHE A 477 -25.73 8.14 -1.49
C PHE A 477 -27.09 8.62 -0.97
N ALA A 478 -27.61 8.01 0.10
CA ALA A 478 -28.84 8.45 0.77
C ALA A 478 -28.70 9.88 1.33
N SER A 479 -27.61 10.16 2.05
CA SER A 479 -27.33 11.51 2.58
C SER A 479 -27.13 12.53 1.46
N ALA A 480 -26.54 12.16 0.33
CA ALA A 480 -26.41 13.04 -0.84
C ALA A 480 -27.78 13.39 -1.46
N ALA A 481 -28.70 12.43 -1.53
CA ALA A 481 -30.06 12.68 -2.01
C ALA A 481 -30.84 13.60 -1.06
N GLN A 482 -30.71 13.38 0.26
CA GLN A 482 -31.31 14.26 1.27
C GLN A 482 -30.72 15.67 1.22
N ALA A 483 -29.39 15.82 1.14
CA ALA A 483 -28.72 17.11 1.00
C ALA A 483 -29.15 17.85 -0.28
N THR A 484 -29.30 17.12 -1.39
CA THR A 484 -29.79 17.69 -2.65
C THR A 484 -31.22 18.20 -2.50
N CYS A 485 -32.11 17.42 -1.89
CA CYS A 485 -33.48 17.84 -1.62
C CYS A 485 -33.51 19.08 -0.69
N TYR A 486 -32.70 19.08 0.36
CA TYR A 486 -32.63 20.16 1.35
C TYR A 486 -32.29 21.51 0.71
N TYR A 487 -31.29 21.58 -0.16
CA TYR A 487 -30.97 22.82 -0.87
C TYR A 487 -31.93 23.13 -2.02
N ALA A 488 -32.41 22.12 -2.76
CA ALA A 488 -33.33 22.33 -3.89
C ALA A 488 -34.73 22.80 -3.45
N SER A 489 -35.17 22.43 -2.25
CA SER A 489 -36.46 22.83 -1.68
C SER A 489 -36.46 24.25 -1.10
N GLY A 490 -35.28 24.88 -1.00
CA GLY A 490 -35.09 26.18 -0.35
C GLY A 490 -34.88 26.10 1.17
N GLU A 491 -35.07 24.93 1.80
CA GLU A 491 -34.88 24.73 3.24
C GLU A 491 -33.44 25.02 3.69
N GLY A 492 -32.46 24.84 2.80
CA GLY A 492 -31.06 25.18 3.03
C GLY A 492 -30.73 26.67 3.13
N PHE A 493 -31.64 27.56 2.76
CA PHE A 493 -31.42 29.02 2.78
C PHE A 493 -32.29 29.75 3.81
N ASP A 494 -33.33 29.10 4.35
CA ASP A 494 -34.26 29.67 5.33
C ASP A 494 -34.17 28.93 6.68
N GLU A 495 -33.84 29.66 7.74
CA GLU A 495 -33.62 29.16 9.08
C GLU A 495 -34.84 28.46 9.68
N CYS A 496 -36.05 28.99 9.45
CA CYS A 496 -37.28 28.46 10.02
C CYS A 496 -38.12 27.62 9.02
N ALA A 497 -37.76 27.58 7.74
CA ALA A 497 -38.45 26.76 6.73
C ALA A 497 -38.45 25.25 7.08
N GLN A 498 -37.38 24.77 7.70
CA GLN A 498 -37.27 23.38 8.13
C GLN A 498 -38.28 23.04 9.23
N MET A 499 -38.39 23.87 10.26
CA MET A 499 -39.34 23.70 11.37
C MET A 499 -40.80 23.80 10.87
N ARG A 500 -41.05 24.64 9.84
CA ARG A 500 -42.39 24.83 9.24
C ARG A 500 -42.81 23.75 8.25
N THR A 501 -41.88 23.14 7.51
CA THR A 501 -42.26 22.28 6.36
C THR A 501 -41.61 20.90 6.36
N GLY A 502 -40.35 20.76 6.80
CA GLY A 502 -39.62 19.49 6.90
C GLY A 502 -39.80 18.54 5.71
N ARG A 503 -39.97 19.05 4.48
CA ARG A 503 -40.54 18.28 3.36
C ARG A 503 -39.61 17.15 2.94
N CYS A 504 -38.29 17.37 2.98
CA CYS A 504 -37.33 16.37 2.53
C CYS A 504 -37.21 15.17 3.48
N HIS A 505 -37.30 15.39 4.79
CA HIS A 505 -37.21 14.31 5.80
C HIS A 505 -38.54 13.60 6.03
N THR A 506 -39.67 14.31 5.91
CA THR A 506 -40.99 13.73 6.16
C THR A 506 -41.71 13.23 4.90
N SER A 507 -41.22 13.56 3.70
CA SER A 507 -41.84 13.14 2.45
C SER A 507 -41.89 11.62 2.31
N SER A 508 -43.11 11.10 2.09
CA SER A 508 -43.34 9.71 1.73
C SER A 508 -42.65 9.32 0.42
N VAL A 509 -42.54 10.23 -0.55
CA VAL A 509 -41.84 9.98 -1.82
C VAL A 509 -40.34 9.75 -1.57
N MET A 510 -39.73 10.56 -0.70
CA MET A 510 -38.33 10.40 -0.34
C MET A 510 -38.10 9.06 0.39
N ASN A 511 -38.89 8.80 1.44
CA ASN A 511 -38.67 7.65 2.33
C ASN A 511 -39.12 6.29 1.75
N ILE A 512 -40.15 6.26 0.89
CA ILE A 512 -40.68 5.01 0.30
C ILE A 512 -40.12 4.77 -1.10
N GLY A 513 -39.89 5.84 -1.87
CA GLY A 513 -39.41 5.75 -3.25
C GLY A 513 -37.91 5.93 -3.38
N VAL A 514 -37.44 7.15 -3.12
CA VAL A 514 -36.07 7.58 -3.49
C VAL A 514 -35.00 6.86 -2.67
N LEU A 515 -35.08 6.88 -1.34
CA LEU A 515 -34.05 6.27 -0.47
C LEU A 515 -33.97 4.74 -0.63
N PRO A 516 -35.09 3.99 -0.71
CA PRO A 516 -35.04 2.56 -0.99
C PRO A 516 -34.52 2.24 -2.39
N ALA A 517 -34.84 3.05 -3.41
CA ALA A 517 -34.30 2.88 -4.76
C ALA A 517 -32.77 3.08 -4.79
N ILE A 518 -32.26 4.12 -4.13
CA ILE A 518 -30.81 4.38 -3.98
C ILE A 518 -30.14 3.22 -3.25
N SER A 519 -30.76 2.69 -2.21
CA SER A 519 -30.24 1.57 -1.43
C SER A 519 -30.23 0.25 -2.21
N SER A 520 -31.25 0.05 -3.07
CA SER A 520 -31.39 -1.16 -3.88
C SER A 520 -30.47 -1.17 -5.10
N LEU A 521 -30.12 -0.02 -5.65
CA LEU A 521 -29.38 0.08 -6.91
C LEU A 521 -28.02 -0.66 -6.88
N PRO A 522 -27.12 -0.46 -5.90
CA PRO A 522 -25.86 -1.22 -5.84
C PRO A 522 -26.08 -2.74 -5.73
N LEU A 523 -27.12 -3.16 -5.01
CA LEU A 523 -27.45 -4.58 -4.82
C LEU A 523 -27.96 -5.21 -6.12
N LEU A 524 -28.81 -4.51 -6.88
CA LEU A 524 -29.28 -4.93 -8.20
C LEU A 524 -28.12 -5.05 -9.19
N LEU A 525 -27.20 -4.10 -9.20
CA LEU A 525 -26.00 -4.16 -10.05
C LEU A 525 -25.18 -5.42 -9.75
N ARG A 526 -24.97 -5.74 -8.47
CA ARG A 526 -24.27 -6.97 -8.06
C ARG A 526 -25.03 -8.23 -8.45
N LEU A 527 -26.35 -8.25 -8.28
CA LEU A 527 -27.19 -9.37 -8.70
C LEU A 527 -27.04 -9.64 -10.19
N VAL A 528 -27.19 -8.60 -11.03
CA VAL A 528 -27.03 -8.71 -12.50
C VAL A 528 -25.63 -9.21 -12.86
N GLN A 529 -24.58 -8.66 -12.24
CA GLN A 529 -23.21 -9.13 -12.48
C GLN A 529 -23.01 -10.61 -12.11
N CYS A 530 -23.61 -11.07 -11.01
CA CYS A 530 -23.53 -12.47 -10.58
C CYS A 530 -24.26 -13.40 -11.56
N LEU A 531 -25.47 -13.02 -11.99
CA LEU A 531 -26.26 -13.79 -12.97
C LEU A 531 -25.58 -13.82 -14.34
N ARG A 532 -24.99 -12.71 -14.78
CA ARG A 532 -24.21 -12.66 -16.02
C ARG A 532 -23.01 -13.61 -15.98
N ARG A 533 -22.26 -13.62 -14.87
CA ARG A 533 -21.16 -14.58 -14.69
C ARG A 533 -21.62 -16.01 -14.72
N TYR A 534 -22.76 -16.32 -14.10
CA TYR A 534 -23.37 -17.64 -14.22
C TYR A 534 -23.73 -17.99 -15.67
N GLY A 535 -24.29 -17.03 -16.43
CA GLY A 535 -24.58 -17.22 -17.85
C GLY A 535 -23.33 -17.52 -18.68
N GLU A 536 -22.23 -16.80 -18.42
CA GLU A 536 -20.93 -16.94 -19.09
C GLU A 536 -20.20 -18.25 -18.73
N THR A 537 -20.12 -18.62 -17.45
CA THR A 537 -19.31 -19.77 -16.99
C THR A 537 -20.11 -21.05 -16.80
N ARG A 538 -21.44 -20.95 -16.70
CA ARG A 538 -22.37 -22.03 -16.30
C ARG A 538 -22.05 -22.69 -14.94
N GLN A 539 -21.18 -22.08 -14.13
CA GLN A 539 -20.82 -22.58 -12.81
C GLN A 539 -21.77 -22.05 -11.73
N ARG A 540 -22.55 -22.96 -11.11
CA ARG A 540 -23.51 -22.59 -10.06
C ARG A 540 -22.83 -21.94 -8.85
N PHE A 541 -21.75 -22.54 -8.37
CA PHE A 541 -20.90 -21.95 -7.34
C PHE A 541 -19.63 -21.38 -7.98
N PRO A 542 -19.19 -20.15 -7.62
CA PRO A 542 -19.77 -19.27 -6.60
C PRO A 542 -20.92 -18.37 -7.10
N HIS A 543 -21.19 -18.32 -8.40
CA HIS A 543 -21.98 -17.22 -8.98
C HIS A 543 -23.44 -17.13 -8.50
N LEU A 544 -24.19 -18.22 -8.53
CA LEU A 544 -25.61 -18.22 -8.14
C LEU A 544 -25.77 -18.09 -6.62
N ALA A 545 -24.88 -18.69 -5.84
CA ALA A 545 -24.84 -18.50 -4.39
C ALA A 545 -24.57 -17.03 -4.02
N ASN A 546 -23.68 -16.35 -4.76
CA ASN A 546 -23.45 -14.92 -4.58
C ASN A 546 -24.66 -14.09 -5.04
N ALA A 547 -25.38 -14.49 -6.09
CA ALA A 547 -26.61 -13.83 -6.51
C ALA A 547 -27.68 -13.85 -5.39
N TRP A 548 -27.88 -15.01 -4.76
CA TRP A 548 -28.80 -15.14 -3.61
C TRP A 548 -28.44 -14.22 -2.44
N LYS A 549 -27.14 -13.97 -2.22
CA LYS A 549 -26.66 -13.00 -1.22
C LYS A 549 -27.29 -11.62 -1.41
N TYR A 550 -27.28 -11.13 -2.66
CA TYR A 550 -27.82 -9.81 -2.98
C TYR A 550 -29.35 -9.83 -3.10
N CYS A 551 -29.97 -10.96 -3.48
CA CYS A 551 -31.43 -11.11 -3.42
C CYS A 551 -31.95 -10.94 -1.97
N PHE A 552 -31.35 -11.62 -0.99
CA PHE A 552 -31.77 -11.47 0.41
C PHE A 552 -31.58 -10.03 0.91
N ALA A 553 -30.48 -9.37 0.52
CA ALA A 553 -30.27 -7.96 0.85
C ALA A 553 -31.34 -7.05 0.22
N LEU A 554 -31.79 -7.32 -1.01
CA LEU A 554 -32.88 -6.57 -1.65
C LEU A 554 -34.22 -6.75 -0.92
N VAL A 555 -34.55 -7.97 -0.52
CA VAL A 555 -35.76 -8.27 0.27
C VAL A 555 -35.76 -7.46 1.57
N ILE A 556 -34.62 -7.40 2.26
CA ILE A 556 -34.45 -6.61 3.48
C ILE A 556 -34.72 -5.12 3.25
N VAL A 557 -34.23 -4.54 2.15
CA VAL A 557 -34.44 -3.13 1.84
C VAL A 557 -35.92 -2.83 1.60
N VAL A 558 -36.62 -3.70 0.87
CA VAL A 558 -38.06 -3.55 0.57
C VAL A 558 -38.93 -3.71 1.83
N LEU A 559 -38.63 -4.71 2.66
CA LEU A 559 -39.33 -4.90 3.94
C LEU A 559 -39.05 -3.74 4.91
N GLY A 560 -37.81 -3.25 4.96
CA GLY A 560 -37.43 -2.13 5.82
C GLY A 560 -38.08 -0.80 5.42
N SER A 561 -38.24 -0.54 4.12
CA SER A 561 -38.88 0.70 3.64
C SER A 561 -40.39 0.74 3.91
N THR A 562 -41.03 -0.41 4.01
CA THR A 562 -42.47 -0.55 4.23
C THR A 562 -42.81 -0.66 5.71
N HIS A 563 -41.97 -1.30 6.54
CA HIS A 563 -42.24 -1.57 7.96
C HIS A 563 -42.71 -0.33 8.77
N ASN A 564 -41.99 0.79 8.68
CA ASN A 564 -42.31 2.02 9.44
C ASN A 564 -43.66 2.64 9.04
N GLN A 565 -44.17 2.37 7.84
CA GLN A 565 -45.45 2.90 7.36
C GLN A 565 -46.61 1.98 7.73
N TRP A 566 -46.42 0.66 7.66
CA TRP A 566 -47.44 -0.32 8.08
C TRP A 566 -47.77 -0.19 9.57
N LYS A 567 -46.76 0.16 10.39
CA LYS A 567 -46.94 0.52 11.81
C LYS A 567 -47.73 1.82 12.00
N LYS A 568 -47.58 2.80 11.11
CA LYS A 568 -48.36 4.06 11.13
C LYS A 568 -49.81 3.88 10.66
N LEU A 569 -50.05 2.92 9.77
CA LEU A 569 -51.36 2.62 9.20
C LEU A 569 -52.23 1.71 10.09
N GLY A 570 -51.74 1.30 11.27
CA GLY A 570 -52.52 0.49 12.23
C GLY A 570 -52.89 -0.90 11.71
N GLY A 571 -52.13 -1.45 10.76
CA GLY A 571 -52.43 -2.77 10.19
C GLY A 571 -52.17 -3.90 11.18
N ASP A 572 -53.15 -4.80 11.33
CA ASP A 572 -53.13 -5.97 12.23
C ASP A 572 -51.91 -6.89 12.04
N ASN A 573 -51.23 -6.82 10.89
CA ASN A 573 -50.05 -7.64 10.56
C ASN A 573 -48.68 -6.91 10.74
N SER A 574 -48.65 -5.71 11.31
CA SER A 574 -47.42 -4.89 11.41
C SER A 574 -46.30 -5.58 12.21
N ASP A 575 -46.64 -6.31 13.27
CA ASP A 575 -45.69 -7.09 14.09
C ASP A 575 -45.14 -8.31 13.33
N ALA A 576 -45.97 -8.97 12.51
CA ALA A 576 -45.55 -10.10 11.68
C ALA A 576 -44.54 -9.68 10.60
N VAL A 577 -44.75 -8.50 9.98
CA VAL A 577 -43.80 -7.92 9.01
C VAL A 577 -42.49 -7.53 9.69
N ALA A 578 -42.56 -6.95 10.90
CA ALA A 578 -41.38 -6.63 11.71
C ALA A 578 -40.54 -7.87 12.02
N PHE A 579 -41.21 -8.93 12.48
CA PHE A 579 -40.59 -10.21 12.79
C PHE A 579 -39.94 -10.85 11.55
N ALA A 580 -40.68 -10.90 10.43
CA ALA A 580 -40.16 -11.43 9.17
C ALA A 580 -38.94 -10.64 8.66
N TRP A 581 -38.95 -9.31 8.82
CA TRP A 581 -37.82 -8.45 8.47
C TRP A 581 -36.59 -8.73 9.34
N ILE A 582 -36.74 -8.81 10.66
CA ILE A 582 -35.65 -9.13 11.60
C ILE A 582 -35.06 -10.51 11.30
N VAL A 583 -35.90 -11.53 11.10
CA VAL A 583 -35.45 -12.89 10.76
C VAL A 583 -34.69 -12.90 9.43
N SER A 584 -35.25 -12.27 8.39
CA SER A 584 -34.59 -12.14 7.08
C SER A 584 -33.24 -11.43 7.20
N TYR A 585 -33.15 -10.42 8.06
CA TYR A 585 -31.93 -9.68 8.35
C TYR A 585 -30.86 -10.56 9.00
N ILE A 586 -31.21 -11.30 10.07
CA ILE A 586 -30.30 -12.21 10.76
C ILE A 586 -29.77 -13.27 9.79
N VAL A 587 -30.65 -13.90 9.00
CA VAL A 587 -30.27 -14.92 8.02
C VAL A 587 -29.31 -14.35 6.97
N SER A 588 -29.63 -13.18 6.41
CA SER A 588 -28.77 -12.51 5.43
C SER A 588 -27.40 -12.11 6.03
N THR A 589 -27.39 -11.66 7.28
CA THR A 589 -26.18 -11.26 7.98
C THR A 589 -25.26 -12.45 8.22
N LEU A 590 -25.78 -13.56 8.73
CA LEU A 590 -25.03 -14.79 8.92
C LEU A 590 -24.54 -15.39 7.58
N TYR A 591 -25.38 -15.31 6.54
CA TYR A 591 -25.02 -15.77 5.20
C TYR A 591 -23.86 -14.95 4.61
N THR A 592 -23.94 -13.62 4.66
CA THR A 592 -22.88 -12.74 4.16
C THR A 592 -21.60 -12.82 4.99
N PHE A 593 -21.69 -12.98 6.31
CA PHE A 593 -20.53 -13.23 7.16
C PHE A 593 -19.83 -14.54 6.81
N SER A 594 -20.59 -15.61 6.64
CA SER A 594 -20.08 -16.93 6.23
C SER A 594 -19.43 -16.85 4.84
N TRP A 595 -20.02 -16.05 3.93
CA TRP A 595 -19.46 -15.78 2.61
C TRP A 595 -18.08 -15.13 2.69
N ASP A 596 -17.92 -14.12 3.54
CA ASP A 596 -16.67 -13.36 3.61
C ASP A 596 -15.53 -14.25 4.14
N ILE A 597 -15.80 -15.08 5.16
CA ILE A 597 -14.81 -16.00 5.72
C ILE A 597 -14.47 -17.15 4.77
N GLY A 598 -15.50 -17.82 4.26
CA GLY A 598 -15.37 -19.06 3.51
C GLY A 598 -14.98 -18.82 2.06
N VAL A 599 -15.66 -17.88 1.41
CA VAL A 599 -15.46 -17.58 -0.01
C VAL A 599 -14.51 -16.43 -0.18
N ASP A 600 -14.78 -15.21 0.27
CA ASP A 600 -13.97 -14.05 -0.13
C ASP A 600 -12.55 -14.06 0.44
N TRP A 601 -12.37 -14.56 1.66
CA TRP A 601 -11.08 -14.62 2.33
C TRP A 601 -10.43 -16.01 2.30
N GLU A 602 -11.22 -17.07 2.17
CA GLU A 602 -10.78 -18.48 2.32
C GLU A 602 -9.99 -18.71 3.61
N LEU A 603 -10.47 -18.11 4.71
CA LEU A 603 -9.72 -17.97 5.96
C LEU A 603 -9.31 -19.31 6.57
N GLN A 604 -10.14 -20.35 6.39
CA GLN A 604 -9.90 -21.70 6.90
C GLN A 604 -8.57 -22.30 6.39
N HIS A 605 -8.24 -22.09 5.11
CA HIS A 605 -6.98 -22.58 4.54
C HIS A 605 -5.77 -21.74 5.00
N ARG A 606 -6.00 -20.45 5.28
CA ARG A 606 -4.95 -19.51 5.69
C ARG A 606 -4.54 -19.68 7.14
N LEU A 607 -5.51 -19.77 8.05
CA LEU A 607 -5.24 -20.00 9.48
C LEU A 607 -4.51 -21.33 9.71
N ARG A 608 -4.74 -22.33 8.84
CA ARG A 608 -4.01 -23.61 8.78
C ARG A 608 -2.58 -23.52 8.20
N GLY A 609 -2.10 -22.33 7.85
CA GLY A 609 -0.70 -22.06 7.49
C GLY A 609 -0.35 -22.18 6.00
N ARG A 610 -1.33 -22.33 5.09
CA ARG A 610 -1.03 -22.81 3.73
C ARG A 610 -0.89 -21.77 2.62
N ARG A 611 -1.04 -20.46 2.87
CA ARG A 611 -0.86 -19.35 1.88
C ARG A 611 -1.20 -18.02 2.55
N MET A 612 -0.24 -17.39 3.22
CA MET A 612 -0.41 -16.06 3.82
C MET A 612 0.72 -15.15 3.33
N VAL A 613 0.37 -13.99 2.80
CA VAL A 613 1.34 -12.92 2.52
C VAL A 613 1.77 -12.27 3.82
N TRP A 614 0.85 -12.17 4.79
CA TRP A 614 1.16 -11.62 6.10
C TRP A 614 1.62 -12.75 7.03
N ILE A 615 2.84 -12.63 7.53
CA ILE A 615 3.52 -13.66 8.34
C ILE A 615 2.75 -14.01 9.61
N ASN A 616 2.01 -13.05 10.17
CA ASN A 616 1.31 -13.19 11.44
C ASN A 616 -0.17 -13.54 11.21
N ARG A 617 -0.70 -14.46 12.02
CA ARG A 617 -2.12 -14.87 11.98
C ARG A 617 -3.06 -13.85 12.62
N TRP A 618 -2.56 -13.04 13.57
CA TRP A 618 -3.37 -12.15 14.38
C TRP A 618 -4.22 -11.13 13.59
N PRO A 619 -3.70 -10.47 12.52
CA PRO A 619 -4.53 -9.55 11.72
C PRO A 619 -5.75 -10.22 11.09
N TYR A 620 -5.64 -11.50 10.71
CA TYR A 620 -6.76 -12.27 10.16
C TYR A 620 -7.80 -12.61 11.23
N CYS A 621 -7.35 -12.92 12.46
CA CYS A 621 -8.25 -13.13 13.60
C CYS A 621 -8.98 -11.84 13.99
N VAL A 622 -8.27 -10.72 14.03
CA VAL A 622 -8.88 -9.40 14.28
C VAL A 622 -9.88 -9.07 13.18
N ALA A 623 -9.54 -9.33 11.91
CA ALA A 623 -10.46 -9.09 10.81
C ALA A 623 -11.76 -9.89 10.93
N LEU A 624 -11.64 -11.16 11.32
CA LEU A 624 -12.78 -12.05 11.59
C LEU A 624 -13.70 -11.49 12.68
N VAL A 625 -13.11 -11.10 13.83
CA VAL A 625 -13.86 -10.58 14.97
C VAL A 625 -14.52 -9.24 14.63
N LEU A 626 -13.78 -8.32 14.03
CA LEU A 626 -14.30 -7.01 13.64
C LEU A 626 -15.42 -7.13 12.60
N ASP A 627 -15.27 -7.97 11.59
CA ASP A 627 -16.30 -8.16 10.57
C ASP A 627 -17.57 -8.80 11.13
N PHE A 628 -17.47 -9.70 12.12
CA PHE A 628 -18.63 -10.22 12.83
C PHE A 628 -19.40 -9.09 13.51
N PHE A 629 -18.77 -8.35 14.43
CA PHE A 629 -19.46 -7.32 15.20
C PHE A 629 -19.96 -6.16 14.35
N LEU A 630 -19.16 -5.66 13.40
CA LEU A 630 -19.51 -4.52 12.55
C LEU A 630 -20.70 -4.82 11.62
N ARG A 631 -20.99 -6.09 11.31
CA ARG A 631 -22.21 -6.47 10.58
C ARG A 631 -23.46 -6.35 11.42
N PHE A 632 -23.38 -6.61 12.72
CA PHE A 632 -24.51 -6.45 13.64
C PHE A 632 -24.71 -5.00 14.07
N VAL A 633 -23.74 -4.11 13.86
CA VAL A 633 -23.85 -2.69 14.24
C VAL A 633 -25.04 -1.98 13.59
N TRP A 634 -25.44 -2.39 12.38
CA TRP A 634 -26.67 -1.88 11.76
C TRP A 634 -27.95 -2.24 12.51
N THR A 635 -27.96 -3.29 13.36
CA THR A 635 -29.14 -3.62 14.19
C THR A 635 -29.50 -2.52 15.18
N LEU A 636 -28.56 -1.61 15.48
CA LEU A 636 -28.83 -0.45 16.32
C LEU A 636 -29.92 0.44 15.71
N THR A 637 -30.02 0.51 14.37
CA THR A 637 -31.08 1.28 13.69
C THR A 637 -32.48 0.66 13.82
N LEU A 638 -32.61 -0.49 14.48
CA LEU A 638 -33.91 -1.10 14.82
C LEU A 638 -34.53 -0.47 16.08
N ALA A 639 -33.74 0.27 16.86
CA ALA A 639 -34.24 0.94 18.06
C ALA A 639 -35.33 1.96 17.68
N PRO A 640 -36.53 1.90 18.29
CA PRO A 640 -37.58 2.87 17.99
C PRO A 640 -37.11 4.28 18.36
N GLY A 641 -37.13 5.22 17.40
CA GLY A 641 -36.72 6.61 17.61
C GLY A 641 -37.52 7.35 18.70
N THR A 642 -38.64 6.80 19.16
CA THR A 642 -39.43 7.28 20.30
C THR A 642 -38.80 6.97 21.66
N THR A 643 -37.79 6.10 21.71
CA THR A 643 -37.05 5.78 22.94
C THR A 643 -35.82 6.68 23.05
N PRO A 644 -35.35 7.02 24.27
CA PRO A 644 -34.12 7.81 24.45
C PRO A 644 -32.91 7.17 23.73
N PHE A 645 -32.85 5.84 23.74
CA PHE A 645 -31.82 5.09 23.02
C PHE A 645 -31.97 5.18 21.50
N GLY A 646 -33.18 5.03 20.95
CA GLY A 646 -33.42 5.15 19.52
C GLY A 646 -33.17 6.56 18.99
N SER A 647 -33.58 7.59 19.73
CA SER A 647 -33.25 8.98 19.40
C SER A 647 -31.73 9.22 19.40
N PHE A 648 -31.00 8.67 20.38
CA PHE A 648 -29.54 8.71 20.38
C PHE A 648 -28.92 7.98 19.17
N VAL A 649 -29.49 6.83 18.78
CA VAL A 649 -29.03 6.11 17.59
C VAL A 649 -29.24 6.96 16.33
N ASP A 650 -30.42 7.53 16.16
CA ASP A 650 -30.78 8.28 14.94
C ASP A 650 -29.97 9.58 14.79
N THR A 651 -29.77 10.31 15.89
CA THR A 651 -29.09 11.61 15.87
C THR A 651 -27.56 11.47 15.93
N THR A 652 -27.03 10.58 16.77
CA THR A 652 -25.59 10.53 17.07
C THR A 652 -24.87 9.33 16.44
N LEU A 653 -25.48 8.14 16.44
CA LEU A 653 -24.81 6.94 15.94
C LEU A 653 -24.96 6.76 14.42
N SER A 654 -26.08 7.19 13.82
CA SER A 654 -26.36 7.05 12.37
C SER A 654 -25.23 7.52 11.46
N PRO A 655 -24.55 8.66 11.71
CA PRO A 655 -23.35 9.06 10.95
C PRO A 655 -22.18 8.09 11.18
N MET A 656 -21.95 7.66 12.43
CA MET A 656 -20.87 6.72 12.80
C MET A 656 -21.01 5.38 12.07
N LEU A 657 -22.24 4.90 11.85
CA LEU A 657 -22.50 3.65 11.12
C LEU A 657 -21.93 3.68 9.69
N ALA A 658 -21.97 4.83 9.01
CA ALA A 658 -21.41 4.97 7.67
C ALA A 658 -19.88 4.84 7.68
N TYR A 659 -19.20 5.48 8.65
CA TYR A 659 -17.74 5.35 8.83
C TYR A 659 -17.36 3.90 9.17
N LEU A 660 -18.10 3.25 10.07
CA LEU A 660 -17.86 1.87 10.46
C LEU A 660 -18.00 0.89 9.28
N GLU A 661 -19.02 1.06 8.44
CA GLU A 661 -19.22 0.24 7.23
C GLU A 661 -18.11 0.46 6.18
N ILE A 662 -17.65 1.70 6.00
CA ILE A 662 -16.49 2.01 5.14
C ILE A 662 -15.21 1.35 5.69
N GLY A 663 -14.98 1.42 6.99
CA GLY A 663 -13.85 0.77 7.65
C GLY A 663 -13.87 -0.75 7.46
N ARG A 664 -15.03 -1.38 7.68
CA ARG A 664 -15.24 -2.81 7.45
C ARG A 664 -14.96 -3.22 6.00
N ARG A 665 -15.46 -2.47 5.01
CA ARG A 665 -15.20 -2.73 3.58
C ARG A 665 -13.72 -2.60 3.21
N SER A 666 -13.01 -1.68 3.88
CA SER A 666 -11.58 -1.47 3.67
C SER A 666 -10.76 -2.64 4.20
N LEU A 667 -11.14 -3.16 5.38
CA LEU A 667 -10.58 -4.40 5.94
C LEU A 667 -10.84 -5.60 5.00
N TRP A 668 -12.07 -5.76 4.50
CA TRP A 668 -12.40 -6.79 3.52
C TRP A 668 -11.53 -6.68 2.26
N SER A 669 -11.28 -5.46 1.78
CA SER A 669 -10.49 -5.21 0.57
C SER A 669 -9.06 -5.70 0.68
N LEU A 670 -8.42 -5.55 1.85
CA LEU A 670 -7.05 -6.04 2.09
C LEU A 670 -6.94 -7.55 1.85
N ILE A 671 -7.80 -8.32 2.53
CA ILE A 671 -7.75 -9.77 2.50
C ILE A 671 -8.27 -10.32 1.16
N ARG A 672 -9.30 -9.68 0.59
CA ARG A 672 -9.85 -10.05 -0.73
C ARG A 672 -8.84 -9.84 -1.84
N LEU A 673 -8.14 -8.70 -1.88
CA LEU A 673 -7.11 -8.43 -2.90
C LEU A 673 -5.89 -9.33 -2.72
N GLU A 674 -5.50 -9.64 -1.48
CA GLU A 674 -4.48 -10.64 -1.20
C GLU A 674 -4.89 -12.02 -1.73
N ARG A 675 -6.15 -12.43 -1.55
CA ARG A 675 -6.65 -13.70 -2.10
C ARG A 675 -6.57 -13.73 -3.60
N GLU A 676 -7.05 -12.67 -4.23
CA GLU A 676 -7.04 -12.56 -5.69
C GLU A 676 -5.60 -12.62 -6.22
N HIS A 677 -4.65 -11.98 -5.53
CA HIS A 677 -3.22 -12.07 -5.84
C HIS A 677 -2.67 -13.50 -5.75
N LEU A 678 -2.98 -14.21 -4.67
CA LEU A 678 -2.51 -15.59 -4.46
C LEU A 678 -3.15 -16.57 -5.46
N THR A 679 -4.43 -16.38 -5.77
CA THR A 679 -5.17 -17.20 -6.73
C THR A 679 -4.62 -16.97 -8.14
N ASN A 680 -4.43 -15.71 -8.53
CA ASN A 680 -3.84 -15.39 -9.82
C ASN A 680 -2.38 -15.82 -9.91
N SER A 681 -1.60 -15.78 -8.83
CA SER A 681 -0.23 -16.32 -8.82
C SER A 681 -0.19 -17.84 -8.96
N ALA A 682 -1.22 -18.55 -8.49
CA ALA A 682 -1.34 -19.99 -8.62
C ALA A 682 -1.84 -20.42 -10.02
N SER A 683 -2.79 -19.68 -10.60
CA SER A 683 -3.40 -19.97 -11.92
C SER A 683 -2.60 -19.38 -13.09
N TYR A 684 -2.09 -18.16 -12.91
CA TYR A 684 -1.17 -17.50 -13.83
C TYR A 684 0.22 -17.55 -13.23
N SER A 685 1.03 -18.46 -13.76
CA SER A 685 2.45 -18.65 -13.46
C SER A 685 3.34 -17.39 -13.56
N VAL A 686 2.77 -16.24 -13.93
CA VAL A 686 3.39 -14.92 -14.12
C VAL A 686 2.45 -13.83 -13.58
N VAL A 687 2.47 -13.60 -12.26
CA VAL A 687 1.98 -12.34 -11.67
C VAL A 687 3.22 -11.50 -11.32
N PRO A 688 3.50 -10.39 -12.02
CA PRO A 688 4.66 -9.57 -11.73
C PRO A 688 4.57 -9.04 -10.30
N LEU A 689 5.57 -9.34 -9.48
CA LEU A 689 5.72 -8.73 -8.16
C LEU A 689 5.83 -7.22 -8.32
N HIS A 690 5.24 -6.47 -7.39
CA HIS A 690 5.42 -5.02 -7.37
C HIS A 690 6.80 -4.72 -6.77
N PHE A 691 7.72 -4.25 -7.61
CA PHE A 691 9.01 -3.73 -7.18
C PHE A 691 8.91 -2.22 -7.21
N ASP A 692 9.10 -1.60 -6.05
CA ASP A 692 9.03 -0.16 -5.91
C ASP A 692 10.36 0.48 -6.29
N ASN A 693 10.32 1.69 -6.85
CA ASN A 693 11.50 2.53 -7.10
C ASN A 693 11.93 3.29 -5.83
N SER A 694 11.45 2.91 -4.64
CA SER A 694 11.73 3.61 -3.40
C SER A 694 12.53 2.74 -2.44
N THR A 695 13.70 3.24 -2.10
CA THR A 695 14.62 2.63 -1.15
C THR A 695 14.14 2.87 0.29
N ASP A 696 13.12 2.15 0.72
CA ASP A 696 12.75 2.05 2.13
C ASP A 696 13.18 0.68 2.67
N HIS A 697 14.44 0.59 3.11
CA HIS A 697 14.91 -0.51 3.95
C HIS A 697 14.99 -0.08 5.42
N PRO A 698 14.55 -0.94 6.36
CA PRO A 698 14.54 -0.64 7.79
C PRO A 698 15.95 -0.53 8.36
N THR A 699 16.10 0.38 9.33
CA THR A 699 17.32 0.60 10.12
C THR A 699 17.84 -0.70 10.75
N ALA A 700 19.16 -0.87 10.71
CA ALA A 700 19.89 -2.08 11.13
C ALA A 700 19.54 -2.55 12.56
N PRO A 701 19.37 -3.86 12.79
CA PRO A 701 19.27 -4.43 14.13
C PRO A 701 20.66 -4.76 14.71
N GLU A 702 20.81 -4.59 16.02
CA GLU A 702 21.96 -5.03 16.84
C GLU A 702 22.19 -6.56 16.76
N PRO A 703 23.45 -7.02 16.98
CA PRO A 703 23.80 -8.43 16.86
C PRO A 703 23.37 -9.24 18.10
N ALA A 704 22.76 -10.40 17.89
CA ALA A 704 22.54 -11.41 18.93
C ALA A 704 22.81 -12.84 18.42
N GLU A 705 23.36 -13.65 19.31
CA GLU A 705 24.07 -14.94 19.21
C GLU A 705 23.40 -16.11 18.44
N PRO A 706 24.19 -17.14 18.04
CA PRO A 706 23.72 -18.22 17.18
C PRO A 706 23.07 -19.36 17.97
N LYS A 707 21.84 -19.74 17.61
CA LYS A 707 21.30 -21.08 17.91
C LYS A 707 20.66 -21.76 16.69
N SER A 708 21.06 -23.02 16.59
CA SER A 708 20.94 -24.04 15.55
C SER A 708 19.52 -24.41 15.08
N SER A 709 19.46 -24.88 13.83
CA SER A 709 18.48 -25.77 13.17
C SER A 709 17.05 -25.29 12.88
N SER A 710 16.79 -25.04 11.59
CA SER A 710 15.65 -25.49 10.76
C SER A 710 15.43 -24.49 9.61
N ALA A 711 15.81 -24.90 8.40
CA ALA A 711 16.27 -24.03 7.30
C ALA A 711 15.19 -23.52 6.33
N TYR A 712 13.90 -23.61 6.64
CA TYR A 712 12.84 -23.21 5.69
C TYR A 712 11.86 -22.14 6.20
N THR A 713 12.02 -21.61 7.41
CA THR A 713 11.01 -20.70 8.03
C THR A 713 11.52 -19.31 8.40
N ARG A 714 12.77 -18.93 8.09
CA ARG A 714 13.42 -17.71 8.63
C ARG A 714 13.54 -16.48 7.70
N ILE A 715 13.05 -16.51 6.46
CA ILE A 715 13.27 -15.37 5.52
C ILE A 715 12.31 -14.18 5.75
N TRP A 716 11.34 -14.30 6.66
CA TRP A 716 10.36 -13.23 6.89
C TRP A 716 10.34 -12.64 8.31
N ARG A 717 11.51 -12.45 8.94
CA ARG A 717 11.60 -11.52 10.08
C ARG A 717 11.68 -10.09 9.55
N CYS A 718 10.54 -9.56 9.13
CA CYS A 718 10.36 -8.12 9.17
C CYS A 718 10.34 -7.76 10.66
N THR A 719 11.38 -7.07 11.11
CA THR A 719 11.45 -6.48 12.44
C THR A 719 10.27 -5.51 12.60
N THR A 720 9.14 -6.02 13.08
CA THR A 720 8.14 -5.20 13.76
C THR A 720 8.79 -4.72 15.05
N LYS A 721 9.52 -3.60 14.99
CA LYS A 721 9.65 -2.76 16.17
C LYS A 721 8.21 -2.42 16.60
N PRO A 722 7.80 -2.68 17.86
CA PRO A 722 6.42 -2.49 18.32
C PRO A 722 5.93 -1.04 18.22
N GLY A 723 6.79 -0.06 17.92
CA GLY A 723 6.42 1.35 17.84
C GLY A 723 5.48 1.74 16.68
N LEU A 724 5.67 1.27 15.44
CA LEU A 724 4.87 1.79 14.30
C LEU A 724 3.56 1.04 14.05
N VAL A 725 3.51 -0.25 14.37
CA VAL A 725 2.24 -1.01 14.42
C VAL A 725 1.44 -0.60 15.65
N GLY A 726 2.13 -0.25 16.75
CA GLY A 726 1.61 0.55 17.86
C GLY A 726 0.93 1.80 17.35
N VAL A 727 1.60 2.70 16.62
CA VAL A 727 0.98 3.94 16.11
C VAL A 727 -0.20 3.71 15.15
N ALA A 728 -0.26 2.65 14.35
CA ALA A 728 -1.42 2.39 13.48
C ALA A 728 -2.61 1.73 14.22
N LEU A 729 -2.33 0.85 15.20
CA LEU A 729 -3.33 0.31 16.14
C LEU A 729 -3.68 1.31 17.24
N GLU A 730 -2.83 2.29 17.51
CA GLU A 730 -3.06 3.41 18.40
C GLU A 730 -3.76 4.51 17.64
N ILE A 731 -3.61 4.75 16.33
CA ILE A 731 -4.46 5.71 15.63
C ILE A 731 -5.84 5.10 15.35
N GLY A 732 -5.91 3.82 14.96
CA GLY A 732 -7.18 3.09 14.86
C GLY A 732 -7.82 2.87 16.23
N GLY A 733 -7.01 2.56 17.24
CA GLY A 733 -7.40 2.42 18.64
C GLY A 733 -7.68 3.75 19.31
N PHE A 734 -7.07 4.86 18.91
CA PHE A 734 -7.37 6.23 19.36
C PHE A 734 -8.57 6.77 18.62
N LEU A 735 -8.87 6.35 17.39
CA LEU A 735 -10.17 6.61 16.76
C LEU A 735 -11.28 5.83 17.47
N VAL A 736 -11.03 4.58 17.84
CA VAL A 736 -11.96 3.76 18.62
C VAL A 736 -12.06 4.23 20.07
N VAL A 737 -10.97 4.66 20.71
CA VAL A 737 -10.93 5.19 22.08
C VAL A 737 -11.46 6.62 22.11
N VAL A 738 -11.22 7.46 21.10
CA VAL A 738 -11.90 8.76 20.95
C VAL A 738 -13.38 8.51 20.71
N MET A 739 -13.78 7.57 19.86
CA MET A 739 -15.21 7.21 19.70
C MET A 739 -15.82 6.62 20.97
N VAL A 740 -15.10 5.76 21.70
CA VAL A 740 -15.56 5.14 22.94
C VAL A 740 -15.57 6.16 24.07
N CYS A 741 -14.58 7.03 24.21
CA CYS A 741 -14.58 8.16 25.14
C CYS A 741 -15.65 9.20 24.77
N TYR A 742 -15.96 9.37 23.49
CA TYR A 742 -17.04 10.25 23.01
C TYR A 742 -18.42 9.67 23.33
N VAL A 743 -18.61 8.37 23.12
CA VAL A 743 -19.81 7.63 23.53
C VAL A 743 -19.94 7.57 25.05
N ILE A 744 -18.85 7.32 25.79
CA ILE A 744 -18.81 7.32 27.26
C ILE A 744 -19.11 8.73 27.79
N SER A 745 -18.52 9.79 27.23
CA SER A 745 -18.76 11.18 27.66
C SER A 745 -20.19 11.67 27.39
N PHE A 746 -20.93 10.98 26.50
CA PHE A 746 -22.34 11.23 26.23
C PHE A 746 -23.24 10.37 27.13
N VAL A 747 -22.88 9.11 27.36
CA VAL A 747 -23.60 8.20 28.28
C VAL A 747 -23.45 8.62 29.74
N THR A 748 -22.30 9.17 30.15
CA THR A 748 -22.10 9.76 31.50
C THR A 748 -22.74 11.14 31.65
N ALA A 749 -23.29 11.71 30.57
CA ALA A 749 -24.02 12.98 30.56
C ALA A 749 -25.55 12.78 30.56
N SER A 750 -26.04 11.66 31.12
CA SER A 750 -27.44 11.57 31.54
C SER A 750 -27.66 12.54 32.71
N PRO A 751 -28.66 13.44 32.65
CA PRO A 751 -28.90 14.38 33.72
C PRO A 751 -29.52 13.63 34.90
N HIS A 752 -28.68 13.18 35.84
CA HIS A 752 -29.11 13.02 37.22
C HIS A 752 -28.95 14.38 37.92
N SER A 753 -29.93 15.25 37.70
CA SER A 753 -30.45 16.27 38.64
C SER A 753 -31.43 17.16 37.89
#